data_AF-A0A2S4PVU3-F1
#
_entry.id   AF-A0A2S4PVU3-F1
#
_cell.length_a   1.000
_cell.length_b   1.000
_cell.length_c   1.000
_cell.angle_alpha   90.00
_cell.angle_beta   90.00
_cell.angle_gamma   90.00
#
_symmetry.space_group_name_H-M   'P 1'
#
loop_
_entity.id
_entity.type
_entity.pdbx_description
1 polymer ?
#
loop_
_entity_poly.entity_id
_entity_poly.type
_entity_poly.pdbx_seq_one_letter_code
_entity_poly.pdbx_strand_id
1 'polypeptide(L)'
;MAQIEKQKLFYDGKIQNASSGRIFQTIDPSTKRVLADVQMASQADVDAAIASAQKAFSSWSQTSPIFRSRILLKAVAILRSRNDAIAQVETYDTGKAFAETSVIDLVTGADVLEYYANLIASGGLNGETTQLRPDAWIYTKKEALGVAAGIGAWNYPIQIAIWKSAPCLAAGNFILAQIYTEAGLPAGVFNVIQGDATVGSYLVTHPGISKVSFTGQVPTGKIVAASAASNLKHITMELGGKSPLIILPDAEIEKAVDGAMMANFFSTGQVCTNGTRVFIHKTMKSAFERRLLEKMPFIRSLPPMNQKCNFGPLISELHHQKVTNYIQHGISVDKAKLIYGGPKKPTNIPPPYTDGFWIQPTVFTDCTDDMKIVKEEIFGPVLCILTYDSVEEVIRRANDTNLGLAAGVFGKDINLCHQIISKIEAGITWINTWGESPAEMSDPSKLDEISTLSNGVRVATEALPGHFSGIGVFIDAGSRFENEDLRGVSHIIDRLAFKSTQKRNGDEMLQALESLGGNINCASSRESLMYQCATFNSAVSDAVAILAETIRDPLITENEVQEQLETAAYEIGEIWSKPELILPELVHTAAYKGNTLGNPLLCPKERLSCINKGVIEAYRNTFFRPERIVLAFAGVKHQEALKLVENYFGDIPNFHNNQKNTASETSDNTSVSGQLNPPHVSSPQLPFNNISSQANPLTPSILAQTSPKITPRSTFYNYLSTWAIDNSTEIHNLPSSLDFSQPSHYTGGFLSLPNLPPPTNPSFPALTHIHLAFESLPVSSEDIYALATIQTLLGGGGSFSAGGPGKGMYSRLYTNVLNQYGWVESCVAFNHSYTDSGLFGISASCVPAYVPQMLDTMCRELHALTLENGPYCLQAIEVKRAKNQLRSSLLMNLESRMVELEDLGRQVQVHGKKISLREMCDKIDRLTINDLRRVAKIVFEGMVKNPGFGSGAPTVVLQECADEGSTRKEFKWETIQDLIASWNLGRTSI
;
A
#
# COMPACT_ATOMS: atom_id res chain seq x y z
N MET A 1 18.08 -17.74 48.13
CA MET A 1 17.86 -18.93 47.29
C MET A 1 19.10 -19.82 47.38
N ALA A 2 18.99 -21.14 47.16
CA ALA A 2 20.16 -21.91 46.77
C ALA A 2 20.63 -21.45 45.37
N GLN A 3 21.90 -21.65 45.03
CA GLN A 3 22.38 -21.35 43.68
C GLN A 3 21.62 -22.21 42.67
N ILE A 4 21.06 -21.59 41.63
CA ILE A 4 20.32 -22.29 40.59
C ILE A 4 21.34 -23.10 39.77
N GLU A 5 20.97 -24.33 39.38
CA GLU A 5 21.85 -25.19 38.58
C GLU A 5 22.26 -24.52 37.27
N LYS A 6 23.43 -24.93 36.73
CA LYS A 6 23.97 -24.42 35.47
C LYS A 6 22.93 -24.57 34.34
N GLN A 7 22.45 -23.44 33.83
CA GLN A 7 21.50 -23.39 32.73
C GLN A 7 22.19 -23.78 31.43
N LYS A 8 21.46 -24.53 30.61
CA LYS A 8 21.92 -25.20 29.40
C LYS A 8 21.00 -24.83 28.23
N LEU A 9 21.36 -25.24 27.02
CA LEU A 9 20.50 -25.05 25.85
C LEU A 9 19.33 -26.05 25.89
N PHE A 10 18.25 -25.76 25.17
CA PHE A 10 17.16 -26.72 24.93
C PHE A 10 16.85 -26.77 23.43
N TYR A 11 17.02 -27.92 22.81
CA TYR A 11 16.55 -28.14 21.43
C TYR A 11 16.36 -29.62 21.19
N ASP A 12 15.60 -29.99 20.15
CA ASP A 12 15.28 -31.39 19.86
C ASP A 12 14.56 -32.10 21.04
N GLY A 13 13.73 -31.34 21.77
CA GLY A 13 12.91 -31.83 22.88
C GLY A 13 13.67 -32.16 24.18
N LYS A 14 14.95 -31.77 24.30
CA LYS A 14 15.82 -32.13 25.42
C LYS A 14 16.80 -31.01 25.79
N ILE A 15 17.35 -31.12 27.00
CA ILE A 15 18.44 -30.27 27.48
C ILE A 15 19.75 -30.69 26.80
N GLN A 16 20.53 -29.71 26.35
CA GLN A 16 21.73 -29.89 25.53
C GLN A 16 22.89 -29.05 26.08
N ASN A 17 24.10 -29.59 26.11
CA ASN A 17 25.29 -28.80 26.45
C ASN A 17 25.69 -27.94 25.25
N ALA A 18 25.96 -26.64 25.46
CA ALA A 18 26.51 -25.79 24.40
C ALA A 18 27.92 -26.21 23.99
N SER A 19 28.20 -26.18 22.68
CA SER A 19 29.50 -26.53 22.11
C SER A 19 30.54 -25.39 22.19
N SER A 20 30.12 -24.15 22.50
CA SER A 20 31.05 -23.01 22.53
C SER A 20 32.06 -23.04 23.69
N GLY A 21 31.79 -23.82 24.74
CA GLY A 21 32.54 -23.80 26.01
C GLY A 21 32.38 -22.52 26.85
N ARG A 22 31.67 -21.50 26.34
CA ARG A 22 31.46 -20.21 27.01
C ARG A 22 30.23 -20.24 27.92
N ILE A 23 30.31 -19.47 29.01
CA ILE A 23 29.20 -19.20 29.93
C ILE A 23 29.13 -17.70 30.23
N PHE A 24 27.95 -17.23 30.62
CA PHE A 24 27.78 -15.97 31.35
C PHE A 24 27.08 -16.23 32.68
N GLN A 25 27.06 -15.24 33.58
CA GLN A 25 26.36 -15.35 34.86
C GLN A 25 25.14 -14.44 34.84
N THR A 26 23.97 -14.99 35.21
CA THR A 26 22.83 -14.15 35.60
C THR A 26 22.95 -13.78 37.09
N ILE A 27 22.49 -12.58 37.42
CA ILE A 27 22.71 -11.90 38.70
C ILE A 27 21.36 -11.45 39.24
N ASP A 28 21.06 -11.76 40.51
CA ASP A 28 19.94 -11.18 41.24
C ASP A 28 20.19 -9.67 41.40
N PRO A 29 19.44 -8.79 40.71
CA PRO A 29 19.68 -7.35 40.76
C PRO A 29 19.34 -6.74 42.11
N SER A 30 18.59 -7.45 42.96
CA SER A 30 18.23 -6.98 44.30
C SER A 30 19.34 -7.21 45.32
N THR A 31 20.28 -8.14 45.08
CA THR A 31 21.39 -8.46 45.98
C THR A 31 22.79 -8.43 45.35
N LYS A 32 22.90 -8.22 44.02
CA LYS A 32 24.15 -8.32 43.23
C LYS A 32 24.82 -9.70 43.29
N ARG A 33 24.08 -10.77 43.63
CA ARG A 33 24.60 -12.13 43.76
C ARG A 33 24.35 -12.95 42.49
N VAL A 34 25.27 -13.85 42.15
CA VAL A 34 25.09 -14.81 41.05
C VAL A 34 23.92 -15.73 41.36
N LEU A 35 22.97 -15.83 40.42
CA LEU A 35 21.86 -16.78 40.46
C LEU A 35 22.24 -18.10 39.82
N ALA A 36 22.74 -18.05 38.57
CA ALA A 36 23.14 -19.22 37.79
C ALA A 36 24.29 -18.88 36.83
N ASP A 37 25.12 -19.88 36.53
CA ASP A 37 25.89 -19.90 35.28
C ASP A 37 24.96 -20.31 34.13
N VAL A 38 25.05 -19.65 32.98
CA VAL A 38 24.24 -19.89 31.78
C VAL A 38 25.16 -20.18 30.59
N GLN A 39 24.94 -21.29 29.89
CA GLN A 39 25.73 -21.65 28.70
C GLN A 39 25.39 -20.78 27.49
N MET A 40 26.42 -20.38 26.73
CA MET A 40 26.24 -19.60 25.50
C MET A 40 26.32 -20.52 24.27
N ALA A 41 25.35 -20.40 23.36
CA ALA A 41 25.38 -21.11 22.09
C ALA A 41 26.59 -20.70 21.21
N SER A 42 27.16 -21.67 20.51
CA SER A 42 27.98 -21.44 19.32
C SER A 42 27.08 -21.30 18.08
N GLN A 43 27.65 -20.91 16.94
CA GLN A 43 26.90 -20.98 15.66
C GLN A 43 26.43 -22.40 15.35
N ALA A 44 27.24 -23.43 15.62
CA ALA A 44 26.86 -24.82 15.40
C ALA A 44 25.67 -25.27 16.30
N ASP A 45 25.55 -24.72 17.51
CA ASP A 45 24.38 -24.96 18.37
C ASP A 45 23.11 -24.29 17.79
N VAL A 46 23.26 -23.09 17.20
CA VAL A 46 22.16 -22.39 16.50
C VAL A 46 21.71 -23.19 15.27
N ASP A 47 22.65 -23.62 14.44
CA ASP A 47 22.38 -24.40 13.23
C ASP A 47 21.68 -25.73 13.57
N ALA A 48 22.11 -26.42 14.64
CA ALA A 48 21.49 -27.64 15.14
C ALA A 48 20.06 -27.42 15.66
N ALA A 49 19.81 -26.33 16.39
CA ALA A 49 18.47 -25.98 16.87
C ALA A 49 17.52 -25.64 15.70
N ILE A 50 18.00 -24.95 14.68
CA ILE A 50 17.20 -24.62 13.48
C ILE A 50 16.94 -25.87 12.64
N ALA A 51 17.92 -26.77 12.48
CA ALA A 51 17.71 -28.05 11.81
C ALA A 51 16.65 -28.92 12.51
N SER A 52 16.63 -28.92 13.86
CA SER A 52 15.57 -29.58 14.63
C SER A 52 14.20 -28.92 14.40
N ALA A 53 14.12 -27.59 14.34
CA ALA A 53 12.90 -26.85 14.01
C ALA A 53 12.36 -27.18 12.60
N GLN A 54 13.24 -27.22 11.60
CA GLN A 54 12.87 -27.59 10.22
C GLN A 54 12.34 -29.03 10.13
N LYS A 55 12.97 -29.97 10.84
CA LYS A 55 12.53 -31.37 10.92
C LYS A 55 11.15 -31.50 11.58
N ALA A 56 10.85 -30.70 12.60
CA ALA A 56 9.57 -30.72 13.31
C ALA A 56 8.44 -29.96 12.58
N PHE A 57 8.79 -28.96 11.76
CA PHE A 57 7.83 -28.08 11.08
C PHE A 57 6.84 -28.84 10.19
N SER A 58 7.29 -29.85 9.44
CA SER A 58 6.45 -30.60 8.49
C SER A 58 5.32 -31.38 9.17
N SER A 59 5.59 -32.03 10.30
CA SER A 59 4.57 -32.79 11.06
C SER A 59 3.68 -31.88 11.91
N TRP A 60 4.24 -30.82 12.51
CA TRP A 60 3.47 -29.91 13.36
C TRP A 60 2.53 -28.98 12.57
N SER A 61 2.96 -28.47 11.42
CA SER A 61 2.10 -27.65 10.55
C SER A 61 0.87 -28.42 10.04
N GLN A 62 1.02 -29.73 9.80
CA GLN A 62 -0.06 -30.64 9.39
C GLN A 62 -0.92 -31.16 10.55
N THR A 63 -0.48 -31.01 11.81
CA THR A 63 -1.27 -31.40 12.98
C THR A 63 -2.55 -30.56 13.05
N SER A 64 -3.73 -31.18 13.18
CA SER A 64 -5.00 -30.44 13.07
C SER A 64 -5.12 -29.33 14.13
N PRO A 65 -5.82 -28.21 13.84
CA PRO A 65 -5.92 -27.08 14.77
C PRO A 65 -6.46 -27.47 16.16
N ILE A 66 -7.40 -28.43 16.22
CA ILE A 66 -7.95 -28.96 17.49
C ILE A 66 -6.90 -29.72 18.30
N PHE A 67 -6.03 -30.52 17.67
CA PHE A 67 -4.96 -31.22 18.39
C PHE A 67 -3.88 -30.25 18.88
N ARG A 68 -3.51 -29.24 18.07
CA ARG A 68 -2.62 -28.16 18.52
C ARG A 68 -3.22 -27.42 19.71
N SER A 69 -4.48 -27.00 19.61
CA SER A 69 -5.22 -26.31 20.68
C SER A 69 -5.20 -27.09 21.99
N ARG A 70 -5.48 -28.40 21.97
CA ARG A 70 -5.43 -29.27 23.17
C ARG A 70 -4.06 -29.27 23.85
N ILE A 71 -2.97 -29.29 23.08
CA ILE A 71 -1.59 -29.21 23.63
C ILE A 71 -1.35 -27.83 24.25
N LEU A 72 -1.76 -26.75 23.58
CA LEU A 72 -1.59 -25.38 24.10
C LEU A 72 -2.43 -25.15 25.37
N LEU A 73 -3.69 -25.60 25.42
CA LEU A 73 -4.53 -25.53 26.62
C LEU A 73 -3.99 -26.38 27.78
N LYS A 74 -3.37 -27.54 27.49
CA LYS A 74 -2.64 -28.31 28.52
C LYS A 74 -1.42 -27.53 29.04
N ALA A 75 -0.70 -26.82 28.18
CA ALA A 75 0.39 -25.94 28.61
C ALA A 75 -0.13 -24.76 29.45
N VAL A 76 -1.25 -24.13 29.10
CA VAL A 76 -1.93 -23.10 29.93
C VAL A 76 -2.24 -23.64 31.33
N ALA A 77 -2.82 -24.84 31.42
CA ALA A 77 -3.11 -25.47 32.71
C ALA A 77 -1.84 -25.72 33.54
N ILE A 78 -0.75 -26.18 32.91
CA ILE A 78 0.54 -26.37 33.60
C ILE A 78 1.14 -25.03 34.05
N LEU A 79 1.14 -23.99 33.19
CA LEU A 79 1.62 -22.64 33.53
C LEU A 79 0.86 -22.08 34.74
N ARG A 80 -0.47 -22.10 34.71
CA ARG A 80 -1.32 -21.65 35.83
C ARG A 80 -1.08 -22.48 37.10
N SER A 81 -0.88 -23.80 37.00
CA SER A 81 -0.57 -24.65 38.17
C SER A 81 0.81 -24.42 38.79
N ARG A 82 1.75 -23.84 38.03
CA ARG A 82 3.13 -23.55 38.45
C ARG A 82 3.39 -22.05 38.64
N ASN A 83 2.34 -21.25 38.67
CA ASN A 83 2.40 -19.79 38.60
C ASN A 83 3.45 -19.19 39.55
N ASP A 84 3.28 -19.43 40.84
CA ASP A 84 4.11 -18.84 41.90
C ASP A 84 5.58 -19.30 41.83
N ALA A 85 5.83 -20.53 41.37
CA ALA A 85 7.19 -21.06 41.24
C ALA A 85 7.96 -20.40 40.08
N ILE A 86 7.27 -20.09 38.97
CA ILE A 86 7.85 -19.39 37.84
C ILE A 86 7.97 -17.88 38.16
N ALA A 87 6.96 -17.29 38.78
CA ALA A 87 6.97 -15.90 39.24
C ALA A 87 8.09 -15.61 40.26
N GLN A 88 8.49 -16.59 41.08
CA GLN A 88 9.67 -16.51 41.94
C GLN A 88 10.97 -16.41 41.13
N VAL A 89 11.13 -17.22 40.08
CA VAL A 89 12.30 -17.14 39.18
C VAL A 89 12.33 -15.77 38.49
N GLU A 90 11.20 -15.32 37.95
CA GLU A 90 11.06 -14.01 37.33
C GLU A 90 11.42 -12.87 38.30
N THR A 91 10.95 -12.93 39.55
CA THR A 91 11.30 -11.98 40.62
C THR A 91 12.79 -11.93 40.89
N TYR A 92 13.45 -13.09 40.98
CA TYR A 92 14.89 -13.11 41.26
C TYR A 92 15.73 -12.66 40.06
N ASP A 93 15.40 -13.08 38.84
CA ASP A 93 16.16 -12.78 37.62
C ASP A 93 15.95 -11.32 37.16
N THR A 94 14.75 -10.76 37.37
CA THR A 94 14.42 -9.37 36.96
C THR A 94 14.50 -8.32 38.08
N GLY A 95 14.39 -8.75 39.35
CA GLY A 95 14.26 -7.87 40.51
C GLY A 95 12.84 -7.39 40.83
N LYS A 96 11.86 -7.63 39.94
CA LYS A 96 10.46 -7.21 40.14
C LYS A 96 9.89 -7.72 41.47
N ALA A 97 8.95 -6.96 42.02
CA ALA A 97 8.21 -7.41 43.19
C ALA A 97 7.43 -8.69 42.89
N PHE A 98 7.46 -9.67 43.80
CA PHE A 98 6.71 -10.92 43.63
C PHE A 98 5.19 -10.68 43.56
N ALA A 99 4.70 -9.64 44.23
CA ALA A 99 3.31 -9.19 44.14
C ALA A 99 2.89 -8.66 42.75
N GLU A 100 3.85 -8.46 41.84
CA GLU A 100 3.61 -8.12 40.42
C GLU A 100 3.71 -9.39 39.56
N THR A 101 4.84 -10.10 39.61
CA THR A 101 5.13 -11.25 38.73
C THR A 101 4.16 -12.42 38.92
N SER A 102 3.64 -12.61 40.14
CA SER A 102 2.67 -13.65 40.48
C SER A 102 1.24 -13.39 40.00
N VAL A 103 0.91 -12.15 39.60
CA VAL A 103 -0.47 -11.80 39.19
C VAL A 103 -0.55 -11.19 37.79
N ILE A 104 0.56 -10.78 37.18
CA ILE A 104 0.59 -10.16 35.84
C ILE A 104 1.43 -10.96 34.85
N ASP A 105 2.75 -11.02 35.01
CA ASP A 105 3.70 -11.50 33.98
C ASP A 105 3.32 -12.87 33.38
N LEU A 106 3.08 -13.86 34.23
CA LEU A 106 2.73 -15.20 33.79
C LEU A 106 1.23 -15.41 33.55
N VAL A 107 0.36 -14.71 34.29
CA VAL A 107 -1.10 -14.80 34.11
C VAL A 107 -1.46 -14.31 32.71
N THR A 108 -1.09 -13.07 32.38
CA THR A 108 -1.33 -12.46 31.06
C THR A 108 -0.62 -13.21 29.93
N GLY A 109 0.55 -13.81 30.20
CA GLY A 109 1.21 -14.71 29.25
C GLY A 109 0.37 -15.96 28.97
N ALA A 110 -0.12 -16.63 30.02
CA ALA A 110 -1.00 -17.80 29.89
C ALA A 110 -2.32 -17.46 29.18
N ASP A 111 -2.87 -16.26 29.42
CA ASP A 111 -4.10 -15.79 28.76
C ASP A 111 -3.88 -15.56 27.25
N VAL A 112 -2.73 -14.99 26.84
CA VAL A 112 -2.36 -14.90 25.40
C VAL A 112 -2.21 -16.28 24.77
N LEU A 113 -1.66 -17.26 25.49
CA LEU A 113 -1.56 -18.64 25.02
C LEU A 113 -2.94 -19.31 24.88
N GLU A 114 -3.85 -19.07 25.84
CA GLU A 114 -5.23 -19.55 25.82
C GLU A 114 -6.04 -18.92 24.68
N TYR A 115 -5.90 -17.61 24.46
CA TYR A 115 -6.49 -16.89 23.34
C TYR A 115 -6.09 -17.50 22.00
N TYR A 116 -4.79 -17.69 21.73
CA TYR A 116 -4.34 -18.31 20.48
C TYR A 116 -4.75 -19.79 20.37
N ALA A 117 -4.78 -20.54 21.48
CA ALA A 117 -5.28 -21.91 21.48
C ALA A 117 -6.76 -22.01 21.11
N ASN A 118 -7.58 -21.08 21.61
CA ASN A 118 -9.00 -21.00 21.27
C ASN A 118 -9.22 -20.49 19.83
N LEU A 119 -8.49 -19.46 19.41
CA LEU A 119 -8.55 -18.89 18.06
C LEU A 119 -8.28 -19.93 16.97
N ILE A 120 -7.29 -20.81 17.14
CA ILE A 120 -7.03 -21.86 16.15
C ILE A 120 -8.10 -22.96 16.17
N ALA A 121 -8.72 -23.24 17.32
CA ALA A 121 -9.79 -24.22 17.46
C ALA A 121 -11.13 -23.73 16.87
N SER A 122 -11.43 -22.43 17.00
CA SER A 122 -12.63 -21.79 16.47
C SER A 122 -12.55 -21.43 14.98
N GLY A 123 -11.49 -21.84 14.29
CA GLY A 123 -11.34 -21.63 12.85
C GLY A 123 -10.68 -20.30 12.45
N GLY A 124 -9.96 -19.61 13.33
CA GLY A 124 -9.20 -18.40 12.98
C GLY A 124 -8.14 -18.60 11.88
N LEU A 125 -7.69 -19.86 11.70
CA LEU A 125 -6.80 -20.28 10.60
C LEU A 125 -7.54 -20.68 9.32
N ASN A 126 -8.87 -20.70 9.31
CA ASN A 126 -9.63 -20.88 8.09
C ASN A 126 -9.29 -19.72 7.14
N GLY A 127 -9.05 -20.04 5.87
CA GLY A 127 -9.12 -19.04 4.82
C GLY A 127 -10.58 -18.83 4.39
N GLU A 128 -10.72 -18.12 3.29
CA GLU A 128 -11.99 -17.68 2.73
C GLU A 128 -12.34 -18.50 1.49
N THR A 129 -13.63 -18.63 1.23
CA THR A 129 -14.17 -19.35 0.07
C THR A 129 -15.03 -18.42 -0.76
N THR A 130 -14.62 -18.16 -2.00
CA THR A 130 -15.32 -17.24 -2.91
C THR A 130 -15.77 -18.02 -4.12
N GLN A 131 -17.09 -18.18 -4.29
CA GLN A 131 -17.65 -18.75 -5.51
C GLN A 131 -17.56 -17.71 -6.63
N LEU A 132 -16.78 -17.99 -7.68
CA LEU A 132 -16.63 -17.12 -8.85
C LEU A 132 -17.83 -17.25 -9.79
N ARG A 133 -18.35 -18.48 -9.93
CA ARG A 133 -19.45 -18.89 -10.81
C ARG A 133 -19.96 -20.28 -10.38
N PRO A 134 -21.09 -20.80 -10.92
CA PRO A 134 -21.69 -22.05 -10.42
C PRO A 134 -20.73 -23.25 -10.33
N ASP A 135 -19.78 -23.36 -11.26
CA ASP A 135 -18.79 -24.44 -11.37
C ASP A 135 -17.41 -24.14 -10.76
N ALA A 136 -17.14 -22.93 -10.26
CA ALA A 136 -15.79 -22.54 -9.83
C ALA A 136 -15.72 -21.74 -8.52
N TRP A 137 -14.73 -22.11 -7.70
CA TRP A 137 -14.53 -21.63 -6.33
C TRP A 137 -13.05 -21.33 -6.08
N ILE A 138 -12.77 -20.16 -5.51
CA ILE A 138 -11.47 -19.82 -4.91
C ILE A 138 -11.50 -20.28 -3.44
N TYR A 139 -10.41 -20.91 -3.00
CA TYR A 139 -10.15 -21.20 -1.59
C TYR A 139 -8.80 -20.58 -1.20
N THR A 140 -8.79 -19.72 -0.18
CA THR A 140 -7.53 -19.29 0.44
C THR A 140 -7.21 -20.16 1.66
N LYS A 141 -5.95 -20.15 2.11
CA LYS A 141 -5.48 -20.84 3.32
C LYS A 141 -4.45 -19.98 4.03
N LYS A 142 -4.48 -19.99 5.36
CA LYS A 142 -3.48 -19.33 6.22
C LYS A 142 -2.40 -20.34 6.59
N GLU A 143 -1.39 -20.49 5.73
CA GLU A 143 -0.29 -21.42 5.96
C GLU A 143 0.80 -20.82 6.87
N ALA A 144 1.52 -21.68 7.59
CA ALA A 144 2.60 -21.25 8.47
C ALA A 144 3.87 -20.92 7.67
N LEU A 145 4.55 -19.82 8.02
CA LEU A 145 5.69 -19.28 7.25
C LEU A 145 6.97 -20.14 7.29
N GLY A 146 7.09 -21.09 8.22
CA GLY A 146 8.32 -21.83 8.52
C GLY A 146 8.88 -21.51 9.90
N VAL A 147 10.19 -21.65 10.07
CA VAL A 147 10.87 -21.41 11.37
C VAL A 147 10.92 -19.90 11.67
N ALA A 148 10.48 -19.51 12.86
CA ALA A 148 10.51 -18.14 13.34
C ALA A 148 11.52 -17.98 14.50
N ALA A 149 12.32 -16.91 14.47
CA ALA A 149 13.19 -16.51 15.57
C ALA A 149 12.53 -15.40 16.40
N GLY A 150 12.22 -15.70 17.67
CA GLY A 150 11.75 -14.73 18.65
C GLY A 150 12.89 -14.27 19.56
N ILE A 151 13.30 -13.01 19.43
CA ILE A 151 14.29 -12.37 20.31
C ILE A 151 13.52 -11.45 21.27
N GLY A 152 13.50 -11.83 22.56
CA GLY A 152 12.81 -11.09 23.63
C GLY A 152 13.69 -10.05 24.32
N ALA A 153 13.06 -9.27 25.20
CA ALA A 153 13.73 -8.35 26.12
C ALA A 153 13.70 -8.89 27.56
N TRP A 154 14.58 -8.36 28.40
CA TRP A 154 14.82 -8.80 29.78
C TRP A 154 13.83 -8.23 30.80
N ASN A 155 12.90 -7.35 30.39
CA ASN A 155 12.01 -6.63 31.31
C ASN A 155 10.70 -7.37 31.62
N TYR A 156 10.21 -8.21 30.71
CA TYR A 156 9.18 -9.23 30.99
C TYR A 156 9.57 -10.56 30.31
N PRO A 157 10.66 -11.23 30.73
CA PRO A 157 11.19 -12.43 30.07
C PRO A 157 10.14 -13.49 29.72
N ILE A 158 9.35 -13.96 30.69
CA ILE A 158 8.36 -15.03 30.48
C ILE A 158 7.16 -14.54 29.66
N GLN A 159 6.70 -13.31 29.89
CA GLN A 159 5.55 -12.73 29.17
C GLN A 159 5.90 -12.55 27.69
N ILE A 160 7.03 -11.90 27.38
CA ILE A 160 7.51 -11.69 26.00
C ILE A 160 7.86 -13.02 25.33
N ALA A 161 8.40 -13.97 26.09
CA ALA A 161 8.59 -15.34 25.62
C ALA A 161 7.28 -15.97 25.15
N ILE A 162 6.17 -15.80 25.90
CA ILE A 162 4.87 -16.33 25.52
C ILE A 162 4.19 -15.49 24.43
N TRP A 163 4.30 -14.16 24.45
CA TRP A 163 3.80 -13.28 23.37
C TRP A 163 4.45 -13.57 22.02
N LYS A 164 5.74 -13.95 22.01
CA LYS A 164 6.41 -14.41 20.79
C LYS A 164 6.07 -15.86 20.47
N SER A 165 6.02 -16.75 21.47
CA SER A 165 5.78 -18.17 21.20
C SER A 165 4.34 -18.48 20.83
N ALA A 166 3.34 -18.07 21.61
CA ALA A 166 1.92 -18.36 21.41
C ALA A 166 1.40 -18.14 19.97
N PRO A 167 1.54 -16.95 19.35
CA PRO A 167 1.13 -16.74 17.96
C PRO A 167 2.01 -17.50 16.97
N CYS A 168 3.29 -17.69 17.29
CA CYS A 168 4.16 -18.47 16.42
C CYS A 168 3.73 -19.95 16.35
N LEU A 169 3.20 -20.54 17.42
CA LEU A 169 3.84 -21.70 18.07
C LEU A 169 4.19 -22.94 17.21
N ALA A 170 5.09 -22.72 16.25
CA ALA A 170 6.12 -23.62 15.76
C ALA A 170 7.52 -23.07 16.16
N ALA A 171 7.58 -22.33 17.27
CA ALA A 171 8.78 -21.74 17.89
C ALA A 171 8.50 -21.29 19.34
N GLY A 172 9.54 -21.19 20.20
CA GLY A 172 9.50 -20.48 21.49
C GLY A 172 10.57 -20.87 22.56
N ASN A 173 10.36 -20.48 23.84
CA ASN A 173 11.32 -20.24 24.98
C ASN A 173 11.53 -21.21 26.23
N PHE A 174 12.63 -21.15 27.03
CA PHE A 174 13.27 -22.30 27.78
C PHE A 174 12.56 -23.01 28.95
N ILE A 175 12.20 -22.36 30.07
CA ILE A 175 11.47 -23.05 31.18
C ILE A 175 10.12 -23.57 30.66
N LEU A 176 9.50 -22.69 29.88
CA LEU A 176 8.35 -22.92 29.05
C LEU A 176 8.55 -24.09 28.04
N ALA A 177 9.79 -24.49 27.69
CA ALA A 177 10.09 -25.66 26.86
C ALA A 177 9.81 -26.98 27.57
N GLN A 178 10.16 -27.07 28.86
CA GLN A 178 9.82 -28.24 29.68
C GLN A 178 8.30 -28.36 29.82
N ILE A 179 7.62 -27.23 30.04
CA ILE A 179 6.15 -27.15 30.14
C ILE A 179 5.48 -27.57 28.83
N TYR A 180 5.95 -27.09 27.68
CA TYR A 180 5.41 -27.55 26.40
C TYR A 180 5.72 -29.01 26.09
N THR A 181 6.91 -29.50 26.45
CA THR A 181 7.24 -30.94 26.30
C THR A 181 6.30 -31.80 27.15
N GLU A 182 6.05 -31.41 28.39
CA GLU A 182 5.08 -32.05 29.29
C GLU A 182 3.63 -31.92 28.79
N ALA A 183 3.29 -30.81 28.13
CA ALA A 183 2.01 -30.63 27.45
C ALA A 183 1.85 -31.53 26.20
N GLY A 184 2.94 -32.14 25.71
CA GLY A 184 2.95 -33.02 24.54
C GLY A 184 3.34 -32.32 23.23
N LEU A 185 3.98 -31.15 23.29
CA LEU A 185 4.52 -30.49 22.11
C LEU A 185 5.67 -31.34 21.51
N PRO A 186 5.67 -31.62 20.19
CA PRO A 186 6.71 -32.45 19.59
C PRO A 186 8.11 -31.85 19.70
N ALA A 187 9.11 -32.73 19.82
CA ALA A 187 10.52 -32.36 19.82
C ALA A 187 10.88 -31.51 18.59
N GLY A 188 11.64 -30.44 18.80
CA GLY A 188 12.10 -29.54 17.73
C GLY A 188 11.11 -28.44 17.34
N VAL A 189 9.81 -28.54 17.65
CA VAL A 189 8.83 -27.44 17.39
C VAL A 189 9.20 -26.15 18.13
N PHE A 190 10.09 -26.26 19.12
CA PHE A 190 10.32 -25.23 20.11
C PHE A 190 11.71 -25.43 20.71
N ASN A 191 12.58 -24.42 20.59
CA ASN A 191 14.00 -24.53 20.91
C ASN A 191 14.52 -23.22 21.48
N VAL A 192 15.38 -23.30 22.49
CA VAL A 192 16.11 -22.17 23.06
C VAL A 192 17.60 -22.35 23.01
N ILE A 193 18.20 -21.29 22.52
CA ILE A 193 19.61 -21.00 22.50
C ILE A 193 19.82 -19.70 23.27
N GLN A 194 20.70 -19.75 24.27
CA GLN A 194 21.04 -18.61 25.13
C GLN A 194 22.34 -17.99 24.64
N GLY A 195 22.51 -16.68 24.81
CA GLY A 195 23.74 -16.00 24.42
C GLY A 195 23.60 -14.49 24.34
N ASP A 196 24.65 -13.86 23.83
CA ASP A 196 24.76 -12.41 23.64
C ASP A 196 24.26 -11.98 22.24
N ALA A 197 24.52 -10.72 21.87
CA ALA A 197 24.22 -10.17 20.56
C ALA A 197 24.84 -10.97 19.38
N THR A 198 25.90 -11.75 19.62
CA THR A 198 26.51 -12.63 18.60
C THR A 198 25.56 -13.77 18.23
N VAL A 199 24.94 -14.41 19.23
CA VAL A 199 23.93 -15.46 19.02
C VAL A 199 22.66 -14.89 18.37
N GLY A 200 22.28 -13.66 18.76
CA GLY A 200 21.24 -12.90 18.06
C GLY A 200 21.57 -12.68 16.59
N SER A 201 22.81 -12.30 16.25
CA SER A 201 23.26 -12.12 14.86
C SER A 201 23.20 -13.42 14.06
N TYR A 202 23.64 -14.56 14.64
CA TYR A 202 23.51 -15.88 14.00
C TYR A 202 22.05 -16.19 13.65
N LEU A 203 21.12 -16.02 14.59
CA LEU A 203 19.68 -16.19 14.36
C LEU A 203 19.14 -15.29 13.24
N VAL A 204 19.43 -14.00 13.30
CA VAL A 204 18.88 -13.00 12.37
C VAL A 204 19.42 -13.20 10.95
N THR A 205 20.64 -13.70 10.79
CA THR A 205 21.27 -13.93 9.48
C THR A 205 21.05 -15.34 8.91
N HIS A 206 20.86 -16.36 9.74
CA HIS A 206 20.80 -17.77 9.29
C HIS A 206 19.69 -18.03 8.24
N PRO A 207 19.99 -18.66 7.08
CA PRO A 207 19.05 -18.76 5.96
C PRO A 207 17.84 -19.64 6.23
N GLY A 208 17.94 -20.57 7.20
CA GLY A 208 16.86 -21.47 7.60
C GLY A 208 15.72 -20.86 8.42
N ILE A 209 15.67 -19.54 8.61
CA ILE A 209 14.65 -18.81 9.37
C ILE A 209 13.83 -17.91 8.43
N SER A 210 12.50 -18.09 8.43
CA SER A 210 11.56 -17.35 7.57
C SER A 210 11.11 -16.02 8.18
N LYS A 211 11.07 -15.92 9.52
CA LYS A 211 10.56 -14.75 10.25
C LYS A 211 11.42 -14.39 11.45
N VAL A 212 11.62 -13.10 11.70
CA VAL A 212 12.23 -12.55 12.91
C VAL A 212 11.20 -11.69 13.66
N SER A 213 11.07 -11.90 14.97
CA SER A 213 10.31 -11.02 15.87
C SER A 213 11.24 -10.53 16.98
N PHE A 214 11.57 -9.24 16.97
CA PHE A 214 12.47 -8.62 17.93
C PHE A 214 11.72 -7.68 18.88
N THR A 215 12.10 -7.67 20.15
CA THR A 215 11.65 -6.69 21.15
C THR A 215 12.86 -6.08 21.84
N GLY A 216 12.97 -4.75 21.88
CA GLY A 216 14.11 -4.08 22.52
C GLY A 216 14.32 -2.63 22.08
N GLN A 217 15.54 -2.10 22.27
CA GLN A 217 15.84 -0.70 21.99
C GLN A 217 15.86 -0.38 20.49
N VAL A 218 15.44 0.83 20.12
CA VAL A 218 15.34 1.30 18.71
C VAL A 218 16.64 1.11 17.91
N PRO A 219 17.85 1.45 18.42
CA PRO A 219 19.10 1.25 17.66
C PRO A 219 19.37 -0.22 17.33
N THR A 220 19.10 -1.13 18.27
CA THR A 220 19.24 -2.58 18.04
C THR A 220 18.18 -3.09 17.07
N GLY A 221 16.94 -2.61 17.18
CA GLY A 221 15.87 -2.93 16.23
C GLY A 221 16.23 -2.59 14.79
N LYS A 222 16.83 -1.40 14.56
CA LYS A 222 17.32 -0.99 13.23
C LYS A 222 18.40 -1.95 12.67
N ILE A 223 19.34 -2.38 13.51
CA ILE A 223 20.37 -3.36 13.13
C ILE A 223 19.72 -4.70 12.75
N VAL A 224 18.83 -5.23 13.60
CA VAL A 224 18.14 -6.50 13.37
C VAL A 224 17.27 -6.47 12.11
N ALA A 225 16.56 -5.36 11.86
CA ALA A 225 15.77 -5.15 10.66
C ALA A 225 16.64 -5.18 9.39
N ALA A 226 17.75 -4.42 9.37
CA ALA A 226 18.67 -4.38 8.25
C ALA A 226 19.31 -5.76 7.97
N SER A 227 19.73 -6.48 9.01
CA SER A 227 20.28 -7.83 8.86
C SER A 227 19.24 -8.84 8.36
N ALA A 228 17.98 -8.78 8.82
CA ALA A 228 16.90 -9.65 8.36
C ALA A 228 16.49 -9.37 6.90
N ALA A 229 16.50 -8.10 6.49
CA ALA A 229 16.15 -7.66 5.14
C ALA A 229 17.07 -8.25 4.05
N SER A 230 18.33 -8.54 4.38
CA SER A 230 19.29 -9.19 3.44
C SER A 230 18.79 -10.52 2.86
N ASN A 231 17.91 -11.22 3.59
CA ASN A 231 17.30 -12.48 3.18
C ASN A 231 15.77 -12.36 2.95
N LEU A 232 15.24 -11.14 2.87
CA LEU A 232 13.80 -10.85 2.71
C LEU A 232 12.89 -11.55 3.75
N LYS A 233 13.39 -11.72 4.98
CA LYS A 233 12.62 -12.36 6.07
C LYS A 233 11.49 -11.45 6.53
N HIS A 234 10.35 -12.02 6.91
CA HIS A 234 9.30 -11.24 7.57
C HIS A 234 9.82 -10.71 8.91
N ILE A 235 9.66 -9.42 9.18
CA ILE A 235 10.08 -8.78 10.43
C ILE A 235 8.89 -8.26 11.23
N THR A 236 9.02 -8.28 12.55
CA THR A 236 8.15 -7.56 13.51
C THR A 236 9.05 -6.97 14.59
N MET A 237 8.82 -5.71 14.94
CA MET A 237 9.70 -4.90 15.80
C MET A 237 8.87 -4.20 16.88
N GLU A 238 9.00 -4.67 18.11
CA GLU A 238 8.42 -4.00 19.29
C GLU A 238 9.52 -3.19 19.98
N LEU A 239 9.45 -1.86 19.88
CA LEU A 239 10.56 -0.98 20.26
C LEU A 239 10.23 -0.06 21.43
N GLY A 240 11.24 0.69 21.88
CA GLY A 240 11.11 1.64 22.99
C GLY A 240 10.20 2.84 22.70
N GLY A 241 9.81 3.55 23.76
CA GLY A 241 8.80 4.62 23.70
C GLY A 241 9.12 5.83 24.57
N LYS A 242 8.38 6.92 24.32
CA LYS A 242 8.37 8.14 25.16
C LYS A 242 6.94 8.67 25.32
N SER A 243 6.07 7.76 25.78
CA SER A 243 4.62 7.91 25.77
C SER A 243 4.16 9.18 26.51
N PRO A 244 3.27 9.99 25.91
CA PRO A 244 2.64 11.12 26.58
C PRO A 244 1.42 10.67 27.39
N LEU A 245 1.30 11.19 28.61
CA LEU A 245 0.12 11.10 29.46
C LEU A 245 -0.46 12.50 29.65
N ILE A 246 -1.65 12.75 29.12
CA ILE A 246 -2.29 14.07 29.10
C ILE A 246 -3.38 14.12 30.18
N ILE A 247 -3.32 15.11 31.06
CA ILE A 247 -4.30 15.32 32.13
C ILE A 247 -5.08 16.61 31.82
N LEU A 248 -6.37 16.46 31.55
CA LEU A 248 -7.31 17.52 31.19
C LEU A 248 -7.77 18.32 32.42
N PRO A 249 -8.14 19.61 32.28
CA PRO A 249 -8.51 20.47 33.40
C PRO A 249 -9.72 20.01 34.22
N ASP A 250 -10.56 19.12 33.67
CA ASP A 250 -11.73 18.53 34.31
C ASP A 250 -11.44 17.18 35.00
N ALA A 251 -10.24 16.63 34.81
CA ALA A 251 -9.83 15.33 35.30
C ALA A 251 -9.90 15.25 36.84
N GLU A 252 -10.27 14.06 37.33
CA GLU A 252 -10.25 13.79 38.75
C GLU A 252 -8.79 13.60 39.20
N ILE A 253 -8.26 14.56 39.97
CA ILE A 253 -6.86 14.60 40.43
C ILE A 253 -6.42 13.26 41.02
N GLU A 254 -7.28 12.61 41.82
CA GLU A 254 -6.98 11.33 42.47
C GLU A 254 -6.60 10.24 41.46
N LYS A 255 -7.45 10.04 40.44
CA LYS A 255 -7.28 9.07 39.36
C LYS A 255 -6.15 9.47 38.41
N ALA A 256 -6.00 10.75 38.12
CA ALA A 256 -4.93 11.26 37.27
C ALA A 256 -3.55 11.02 37.92
N VAL A 257 -3.43 11.18 39.24
CA VAL A 257 -2.20 10.85 39.97
C VAL A 257 -1.96 9.34 40.01
N ASP A 258 -2.99 8.52 40.27
CA ASP A 258 -2.83 7.06 40.25
C ASP A 258 -2.40 6.54 38.86
N GLY A 259 -3.03 7.05 37.81
CA GLY A 259 -2.66 6.78 36.42
C GLY A 259 -1.22 7.18 36.12
N ALA A 260 -0.80 8.38 36.53
CA ALA A 260 0.58 8.84 36.34
C ALA A 260 1.60 8.02 37.13
N MET A 261 1.28 7.60 38.36
CA MET A 261 2.15 6.72 39.15
C MET A 261 2.27 5.33 38.54
N MET A 262 1.15 4.74 38.11
CA MET A 262 1.13 3.45 37.39
C MET A 262 1.96 3.54 36.11
N ALA A 263 1.71 4.57 35.30
CA ALA A 263 2.39 4.80 34.02
C ALA A 263 3.89 5.13 34.14
N ASN A 264 4.46 5.28 35.35
CA ASN A 264 5.86 5.67 35.52
C ASN A 264 6.68 4.75 36.43
N PHE A 265 6.06 4.15 37.44
CA PHE A 265 6.77 3.44 38.52
C PHE A 265 6.45 1.94 38.59
N PHE A 266 5.42 1.48 37.87
CA PHE A 266 5.17 0.05 37.67
C PHE A 266 6.39 -0.64 37.05
N SER A 267 6.74 -1.85 37.49
CA SER A 267 7.97 -2.57 37.11
C SER A 267 9.26 -1.72 37.21
N THR A 268 9.31 -0.76 38.15
CA THR A 268 10.42 0.21 38.30
C THR A 268 10.64 1.06 37.03
N GLY A 269 9.57 1.31 36.25
CA GLY A 269 9.61 2.10 35.01
C GLY A 269 10.37 1.45 33.84
N GLN A 270 10.64 0.13 33.92
CA GLN A 270 11.33 -0.64 32.89
C GLN A 270 10.34 -1.18 31.84
N VAL A 271 9.48 -0.30 31.31
CA VAL A 271 8.36 -0.65 30.42
C VAL A 271 8.48 0.19 29.15
N CYS A 272 8.33 -0.40 27.96
CA CYS A 272 8.45 0.35 26.69
C CYS A 272 7.35 1.42 26.55
N THR A 273 6.17 1.14 27.10
CA THR A 273 4.99 2.02 27.07
C THR A 273 4.94 3.04 28.20
N ASN A 274 6.00 3.22 29.01
CA ASN A 274 5.99 4.09 30.20
C ASN A 274 5.64 5.56 29.86
N GLY A 275 4.60 6.11 30.50
CA GLY A 275 4.03 7.46 30.34
C GLY A 275 4.89 8.57 30.93
N THR A 276 6.15 8.65 30.52
CA THR A 276 7.18 9.49 31.17
C THR A 276 7.07 10.99 30.88
N ARG A 277 6.26 11.40 29.90
CA ARG A 277 5.89 12.81 29.66
C ARG A 277 4.48 13.06 30.18
N VAL A 278 4.37 13.52 31.43
CA VAL A 278 3.07 13.81 32.07
C VAL A 278 2.72 15.27 31.83
N PHE A 279 1.85 15.51 30.85
CA PHE A 279 1.34 16.82 30.50
C PHE A 279 0.13 17.18 31.36
N ILE A 280 0.20 18.32 32.05
CA ILE A 280 -0.81 18.75 33.02
C ILE A 280 -1.28 20.16 32.67
N HIS A 281 -2.60 20.37 32.60
CA HIS A 281 -3.11 21.72 32.38
C HIS A 281 -2.65 22.65 33.51
N LYS A 282 -2.13 23.84 33.19
CA LYS A 282 -1.44 24.73 34.16
C LYS A 282 -2.19 24.97 35.47
N THR A 283 -3.52 25.02 35.42
CA THR A 283 -4.40 25.25 36.60
C THR A 283 -4.39 24.10 37.60
N MET A 284 -4.03 22.88 37.17
CA MET A 284 -4.01 21.70 38.03
C MET A 284 -2.65 21.43 38.67
N LYS A 285 -1.55 21.96 38.10
CA LYS A 285 -0.15 21.66 38.48
C LYS A 285 0.06 21.56 39.99
N SER A 286 -0.24 22.64 40.74
CA SER A 286 0.02 22.71 42.18
C SER A 286 -0.81 21.72 43.01
N ALA A 287 -2.01 21.37 42.56
CA ALA A 287 -2.87 20.41 43.25
C ALA A 287 -2.45 18.96 42.93
N PHE A 288 -2.08 18.71 41.67
CA PHE A 288 -1.52 17.43 41.23
C PHE A 288 -0.18 17.13 41.90
N GLU A 289 0.78 18.08 41.89
CA GLU A 289 2.09 17.91 42.53
C GLU A 289 1.97 17.58 44.01
N ARG A 290 1.12 18.32 44.74
CA ARG A 290 0.85 18.05 46.16
C ARG A 290 0.33 16.62 46.34
N ARG A 291 -0.67 16.22 45.55
CA ARG A 291 -1.30 14.90 45.70
C ARG A 291 -0.40 13.76 45.26
N LEU A 292 0.44 13.96 44.24
CA LEU A 292 1.49 13.03 43.84
C LEU A 292 2.49 12.83 45.00
N LEU A 293 3.01 13.92 45.58
CA LEU A 293 3.96 13.86 46.70
C LEU A 293 3.36 13.18 47.94
N GLU A 294 2.08 13.40 48.24
CA GLU A 294 1.35 12.67 49.29
C GLU A 294 1.26 11.15 49.02
N LYS A 295 1.21 10.74 47.74
CA LYS A 295 1.12 9.32 47.35
C LYS A 295 2.47 8.63 47.14
N MET A 296 3.57 9.36 46.90
CA MET A 296 4.90 8.76 46.72
C MET A 296 5.32 7.76 47.83
N PRO A 297 4.97 7.93 49.12
CA PRO A 297 5.24 6.93 50.16
C PRO A 297 4.58 5.55 49.96
N PHE A 298 3.58 5.42 49.08
CA PHE A 298 2.98 4.13 48.70
C PHE A 298 3.84 3.33 47.71
N ILE A 299 4.89 3.93 47.14
CA ILE A 299 5.93 3.23 46.37
C ILE A 299 6.95 2.66 47.37
N ARG A 300 6.86 1.36 47.64
CA ARG A 300 7.55 0.69 48.73
C ARG A 300 8.66 -0.21 48.19
N SER A 301 9.86 0.37 48.11
CA SER A 301 11.10 -0.38 47.88
C SER A 301 11.39 -1.26 49.10
N LEU A 302 11.17 -2.57 48.95
CA LEU A 302 11.31 -3.60 49.98
C LEU A 302 11.95 -4.86 49.35
N PRO A 303 12.43 -5.83 50.14
CA PRO A 303 12.84 -7.14 49.61
C PRO A 303 11.81 -7.68 48.59
N PRO A 304 12.20 -8.08 47.36
CA PRO A 304 11.23 -8.34 46.28
C PRO A 304 10.17 -9.40 46.59
N MET A 305 10.51 -10.41 47.40
CA MET A 305 9.58 -11.46 47.88
C MET A 305 8.59 -10.99 48.98
N ASN A 306 8.70 -9.76 49.47
CA ASN A 306 7.76 -9.21 50.43
C ASN A 306 6.45 -8.83 49.73
N GLN A 307 5.33 -9.38 50.19
CA GLN A 307 3.98 -9.12 49.64
C GLN A 307 3.56 -7.64 49.66
N LYS A 308 4.24 -6.78 50.42
CA LYS A 308 4.02 -5.32 50.43
C LYS A 308 4.94 -4.56 49.47
N CYS A 309 5.94 -5.21 48.88
CA CYS A 309 6.80 -4.63 47.85
C CYS A 309 6.00 -4.39 46.57
N ASN A 310 6.20 -3.24 45.95
CA ASN A 310 5.63 -2.88 44.65
C ASN A 310 6.62 -2.06 43.80
N PHE A 311 7.92 -2.14 44.12
CA PHE A 311 8.98 -1.40 43.46
C PHE A 311 10.33 -2.09 43.69
N GLY A 312 10.93 -2.64 42.63
CA GLY A 312 12.20 -3.37 42.68
C GLY A 312 13.43 -2.49 42.33
N PRO A 313 14.63 -3.10 42.26
CA PRO A 313 15.82 -2.48 41.68
C PRO A 313 15.72 -2.39 40.14
N LEU A 314 16.72 -1.79 39.50
CA LEU A 314 16.94 -1.88 38.06
C LEU A 314 17.66 -3.18 37.68
N ILE A 315 17.47 -3.69 36.48
CA ILE A 315 17.92 -5.04 36.06
C ILE A 315 19.44 -5.31 36.18
N SER A 316 20.30 -4.28 36.09
CA SER A 316 21.75 -4.48 36.01
C SER A 316 22.53 -3.24 36.43
N GLU A 317 23.82 -3.44 36.74
CA GLU A 317 24.75 -2.35 37.05
C GLU A 317 24.87 -1.34 35.90
N LEU A 318 24.97 -1.81 34.65
CA LEU A 318 25.03 -0.96 33.46
C LEU A 318 23.75 -0.14 33.28
N HIS A 319 22.58 -0.76 33.50
CA HIS A 319 21.31 -0.06 33.38
C HIS A 319 21.07 0.93 34.54
N HIS A 320 21.48 0.57 35.75
CA HIS A 320 21.49 1.49 36.89
C HIS A 320 22.39 2.71 36.63
N GLN A 321 23.59 2.51 36.08
CA GLN A 321 24.46 3.61 35.64
C GLN A 321 23.79 4.48 34.56
N LYS A 322 23.16 3.87 33.55
CA LYS A 322 22.37 4.60 32.52
C LYS A 322 21.34 5.52 33.19
N VAL A 323 20.43 4.97 33.99
CA VAL A 323 19.32 5.74 34.61
C VAL A 323 19.85 6.80 35.58
N THR A 324 20.87 6.47 36.38
CA THR A 324 21.55 7.43 37.28
C THR A 324 22.10 8.62 36.51
N ASN A 325 22.73 8.38 35.35
CA ASN A 325 23.27 9.44 34.50
C ASN A 325 22.16 10.33 33.90
N TYR A 326 21.01 9.78 33.51
CA TYR A 326 19.86 10.60 33.07
C TYR A 326 19.31 11.48 34.20
N ILE A 327 19.14 10.94 35.40
CA ILE A 327 18.68 11.73 36.55
C ILE A 327 19.69 12.83 36.89
N GLN A 328 20.98 12.50 36.88
CA GLN A 328 22.04 13.48 37.14
C GLN A 328 22.07 14.58 36.06
N HIS A 329 21.87 14.24 34.78
CA HIS A 329 21.73 15.18 33.67
C HIS A 329 20.50 16.08 33.83
N GLY A 330 19.36 15.52 34.23
CA GLY A 330 18.13 16.26 34.54
C GLY A 330 18.37 17.37 35.55
N ILE A 331 19.14 17.08 36.60
CA ILE A 331 19.50 18.04 37.66
C ILE A 331 20.58 19.04 37.19
N SER A 332 21.68 18.56 36.59
CA SER A 332 22.88 19.37 36.39
C SER A 332 22.95 20.11 35.04
N VAL A 333 22.32 19.57 34.00
CA VAL A 333 22.36 20.11 32.63
C VAL A 333 21.00 20.64 32.21
N ASP A 334 19.96 19.80 32.23
CA ASP A 334 18.60 20.22 31.85
C ASP A 334 18.00 21.24 32.85
N LYS A 335 18.52 21.29 34.08
CA LYS A 335 18.04 22.14 35.20
C LYS A 335 16.57 21.91 35.59
N ALA A 336 16.02 20.73 35.26
CA ALA A 336 14.67 20.35 35.66
C ALA A 336 14.55 20.30 37.20
N LYS A 337 13.41 20.75 37.72
CA LYS A 337 13.21 20.86 39.17
C LYS A 337 12.88 19.49 39.76
N LEU A 338 13.84 18.89 40.44
CA LEU A 338 13.64 17.66 41.22
C LEU A 338 12.72 17.94 42.43
N ILE A 339 11.55 17.31 42.47
CA ILE A 339 10.60 17.43 43.60
C ILE A 339 10.47 16.15 44.44
N TYR A 340 10.91 15.00 43.92
CA TYR A 340 11.01 13.76 44.68
C TYR A 340 12.11 12.83 44.15
N GLY A 341 12.75 12.07 45.05
CA GLY A 341 13.72 11.03 44.70
C GLY A 341 15.10 11.58 44.31
N GLY A 342 15.65 11.08 43.21
CA GLY A 342 16.99 11.42 42.72
C GLY A 342 17.90 10.20 42.52
N PRO A 343 19.19 10.42 42.26
CA PRO A 343 20.13 9.38 41.81
C PRO A 343 20.65 8.46 42.93
N LYS A 344 20.00 8.46 44.11
CA LYS A 344 20.45 7.71 45.30
C LYS A 344 19.64 6.42 45.47
N LYS A 345 20.20 5.48 46.25
CA LYS A 345 19.48 4.30 46.73
C LYS A 345 18.40 4.70 47.77
N PRO A 346 17.24 4.00 47.83
CA PRO A 346 16.30 4.16 48.93
C PRO A 346 16.94 3.81 50.28
N THR A 347 16.61 4.54 51.34
CA THR A 347 17.28 4.43 52.66
C THR A 347 16.90 3.19 53.46
N ASN A 348 15.75 2.58 53.16
CA ASN A 348 15.12 1.56 54.02
C ASN A 348 15.32 0.13 53.50
N ILE A 349 16.31 -0.10 52.65
CA ILE A 349 16.67 -1.41 52.10
C ILE A 349 17.58 -2.15 53.09
N PRO A 350 17.16 -3.30 53.66
CA PRO A 350 17.98 -4.06 54.59
C PRO A 350 19.05 -4.90 53.86
N PRO A 351 20.20 -5.21 54.49
CA PRO A 351 21.12 -6.24 54.00
C PRO A 351 20.41 -7.59 53.83
N PRO A 352 20.75 -8.42 52.81
CA PRO A 352 21.80 -8.21 51.81
C PRO A 352 21.37 -7.34 50.62
N TYR A 353 20.16 -6.79 50.61
CA TYR A 353 19.62 -6.07 49.46
C TYR A 353 20.26 -4.70 49.23
N THR A 354 20.98 -4.16 50.22
CA THR A 354 21.75 -2.90 50.12
C THR A 354 22.67 -2.84 48.91
N ASP A 355 23.17 -4.01 48.48
CA ASP A 355 24.20 -4.14 47.45
C ASP A 355 23.60 -4.10 46.03
N GLY A 356 22.29 -4.36 45.90
CA GLY A 356 21.56 -4.38 44.63
C GLY A 356 21.47 -3.02 43.92
N PHE A 357 20.94 -3.04 42.71
CA PHE A 357 20.89 -1.93 41.76
C PHE A 357 19.67 -1.01 41.99
N TRP A 358 19.42 -0.66 43.25
CA TRP A 358 18.29 0.15 43.68
C TRP A 358 18.43 1.62 43.31
N ILE A 359 17.34 2.26 42.93
CA ILE A 359 17.26 3.71 42.69
C ILE A 359 15.96 4.25 43.29
N GLN A 360 15.88 5.54 43.60
CA GLN A 360 14.62 6.15 44.05
C GLN A 360 13.68 6.42 42.86
N PRO A 361 12.36 6.20 43.01
CA PRO A 361 11.40 6.74 42.05
C PRO A 361 11.55 8.26 42.05
N THR A 362 11.67 8.84 40.86
CA THR A 362 12.15 10.21 40.67
C THR A 362 11.10 11.03 39.94
N VAL A 363 10.82 12.24 40.44
CA VAL A 363 9.86 13.18 39.85
C VAL A 363 10.56 14.50 39.58
N PHE A 364 10.61 14.86 38.30
CA PHE A 364 10.95 16.20 37.84
C PHE A 364 9.67 16.98 37.49
N THR A 365 9.70 18.27 37.75
CA THR A 365 8.68 19.22 37.30
C THR A 365 9.35 20.45 36.70
N ASP A 366 8.53 21.37 36.18
CA ASP A 366 8.97 22.53 35.40
C ASP A 366 9.82 22.09 34.18
N CYS A 367 9.47 20.93 33.60
CA CYS A 367 10.17 20.35 32.46
C CYS A 367 9.73 20.99 31.12
N THR A 368 10.69 21.16 30.21
CA THR A 368 10.49 21.70 28.86
C THR A 368 10.83 20.65 27.80
N ASP A 369 10.25 20.80 26.61
CA ASP A 369 10.33 19.80 25.53
C ASP A 369 11.76 19.61 25.00
N ASP A 370 12.64 20.59 25.20
CA ASP A 370 14.03 20.54 24.75
C ASP A 370 14.94 19.68 25.63
N MET A 371 14.54 19.39 26.87
CA MET A 371 15.32 18.64 27.87
C MET A 371 15.60 17.19 27.44
N LYS A 372 16.79 16.70 27.73
CA LYS A 372 17.20 15.33 27.39
C LYS A 372 16.31 14.28 28.06
N ILE A 373 15.97 14.49 29.34
CA ILE A 373 15.08 13.59 30.10
C ILE A 373 13.64 13.55 29.55
N VAL A 374 13.22 14.55 28.76
CA VAL A 374 11.89 14.61 28.11
C VAL A 374 11.91 13.97 26.72
N LYS A 375 13.02 14.07 25.97
CA LYS A 375 13.15 13.48 24.63
C LYS A 375 13.50 12.00 24.64
N GLU A 376 14.43 11.58 25.51
CA GLU A 376 15.06 10.25 25.39
C GLU A 376 14.43 9.19 26.31
N GLU A 377 14.47 7.93 25.85
CA GLU A 377 14.01 6.77 26.62
C GLU A 377 15.03 6.43 27.72
N ILE A 378 14.71 6.86 28.94
CA ILE A 378 15.46 6.53 30.16
C ILE A 378 15.34 5.03 30.48
N PHE A 379 14.12 4.49 30.37
CA PHE A 379 13.74 3.11 30.72
C PHE A 379 13.94 2.81 32.22
N GLY A 380 13.48 3.73 33.07
CA GLY A 380 13.56 3.65 34.53
C GLY A 380 12.52 4.57 35.19
N PRO A 381 12.50 4.66 36.53
CA PRO A 381 11.38 5.22 37.28
C PRO A 381 11.50 6.75 37.39
N VAL A 382 11.39 7.44 36.25
CA VAL A 382 11.58 8.89 36.12
C VAL A 382 10.38 9.52 35.41
N LEU A 383 9.58 10.27 36.18
CA LEU A 383 8.40 11.00 35.73
C LEU A 383 8.78 12.47 35.48
N CYS A 384 8.50 12.99 34.28
CA CYS A 384 8.68 14.41 33.95
C CYS A 384 7.30 15.10 33.83
N ILE A 385 7.06 16.12 34.66
CA ILE A 385 5.84 16.94 34.60
C ILE A 385 6.07 18.16 33.70
N LEU A 386 5.21 18.30 32.69
CA LEU A 386 5.17 19.44 31.77
C LEU A 386 3.82 20.13 31.91
N THR A 387 3.78 21.46 31.97
CA THR A 387 2.52 22.21 31.90
C THR A 387 2.14 22.55 30.48
N TYR A 388 0.84 22.63 30.21
CA TYR A 388 0.27 23.17 28.96
C TYR A 388 -0.92 24.11 29.23
N ASP A 389 -1.28 24.88 28.21
CA ASP A 389 -2.31 25.92 28.21
C ASP A 389 -3.54 25.55 27.35
N SER A 390 -3.37 24.85 26.23
CA SER A 390 -4.48 24.44 25.35
C SER A 390 -4.39 22.99 24.87
N VAL A 391 -5.52 22.44 24.42
CA VAL A 391 -5.61 21.06 23.90
C VAL A 391 -4.80 20.89 22.62
N GLU A 392 -4.82 21.89 21.74
CA GLU A 392 -4.09 21.93 20.47
C GLU A 392 -2.58 21.96 20.72
N GLU A 393 -2.15 22.74 21.71
CA GLU A 393 -0.75 22.86 22.13
C GLU A 393 -0.22 21.52 22.67
N VAL A 394 -0.96 20.86 23.56
CA VAL A 394 -0.53 19.57 24.13
C VAL A 394 -0.55 18.43 23.10
N ILE A 395 -1.49 18.40 22.15
CA ILE A 395 -1.46 17.44 21.04
C ILE A 395 -0.18 17.60 20.23
N ARG A 396 0.15 18.84 19.82
CA ARG A 396 1.37 19.12 19.04
C ARG A 396 2.63 18.67 19.80
N ARG A 397 2.72 18.97 21.09
CA ARG A 397 3.88 18.63 21.94
C ARG A 397 3.93 17.14 22.29
N ALA A 398 2.79 16.46 22.35
CA ALA A 398 2.71 15.03 22.53
C ALA A 398 3.27 14.28 21.30
N ASN A 399 2.94 14.73 20.08
CA ASN A 399 3.42 14.13 18.84
C ASN A 399 4.86 14.57 18.44
N ASP A 400 5.42 15.62 19.04
CA ASP A 400 6.79 16.10 18.79
C ASP A 400 7.85 15.11 19.36
N THR A 401 7.99 13.96 18.71
CA THR A 401 8.91 12.87 19.07
C THR A 401 9.05 11.88 17.91
N ASN A 402 10.20 11.18 17.83
CA ASN A 402 10.44 10.13 16.84
C ASN A 402 9.94 8.74 17.30
N LEU A 403 9.03 8.68 18.27
CA LEU A 403 8.58 7.46 18.96
C LEU A 403 7.06 7.49 19.17
N GLY A 404 6.35 6.44 18.76
CA GLY A 404 4.88 6.39 18.77
C GLY A 404 4.28 5.11 19.35
N LEU A 405 4.85 4.58 20.45
CA LEU A 405 4.39 3.28 20.98
C LEU A 405 3.02 3.37 21.69
N ALA A 406 2.87 4.28 22.65
CA ALA A 406 1.62 4.43 23.40
C ALA A 406 1.35 5.86 23.87
N ALA A 407 0.11 6.15 24.27
CA ALA A 407 -0.31 7.41 24.88
C ALA A 407 -1.57 7.24 25.76
N GLY A 408 -1.94 8.26 26.52
CA GLY A 408 -3.20 8.23 27.26
C GLY A 408 -3.69 9.59 27.74
N VAL A 409 -5.00 9.68 27.99
CA VAL A 409 -5.69 10.92 28.37
C VAL A 409 -6.58 10.68 29.58
N PHE A 410 -6.52 11.57 30.57
CA PHE A 410 -7.39 11.56 31.75
C PHE A 410 -8.26 12.81 31.75
N GLY A 411 -9.58 12.63 31.88
CA GLY A 411 -10.60 13.68 31.77
C GLY A 411 -12.01 13.12 31.94
N LYS A 412 -13.00 13.97 32.23
CA LYS A 412 -14.41 13.56 32.40
C LYS A 412 -15.21 13.69 31.11
N ASP A 413 -14.89 14.69 30.28
CA ASP A 413 -15.41 14.78 28.91
C ASP A 413 -14.78 13.68 28.04
N ILE A 414 -15.50 12.56 27.95
CA ILE A 414 -15.11 11.40 27.13
C ILE A 414 -15.05 11.76 25.63
N ASN A 415 -15.86 12.71 25.15
CA ASN A 415 -15.78 13.15 23.75
C ASN A 415 -14.47 13.87 23.49
N LEU A 416 -14.08 14.78 24.39
CA LEU A 416 -12.78 15.47 24.31
C LEU A 416 -11.61 14.48 24.44
N CYS A 417 -11.68 13.51 25.35
CA CYS A 417 -10.67 12.44 25.46
C CYS A 417 -10.50 11.66 24.14
N HIS A 418 -11.60 11.27 23.48
CA HIS A 418 -11.55 10.60 22.18
C HIS A 418 -11.04 11.51 21.06
N GLN A 419 -11.44 12.79 21.03
CA GLN A 419 -10.94 13.77 20.06
C GLN A 419 -9.43 13.94 20.16
N ILE A 420 -8.90 14.05 21.39
CA ILE A 420 -7.46 14.15 21.65
C ILE A 420 -6.75 12.88 21.19
N ILE A 421 -7.18 11.70 21.67
CA ILE A 421 -6.56 10.42 21.29
C ILE A 421 -6.56 10.21 19.77
N SER A 422 -7.63 10.58 19.07
CA SER A 422 -7.70 10.46 17.61
C SER A 422 -6.69 11.33 16.84
N LYS A 423 -6.00 12.25 17.54
CA LYS A 423 -4.96 13.14 17.02
C LYS A 423 -3.57 12.82 17.59
N ILE A 424 -3.43 11.83 18.50
CA ILE A 424 -2.13 11.40 19.03
C ILE A 424 -1.55 10.27 18.17
N GLU A 425 -0.31 10.43 17.76
CA GLU A 425 0.42 9.46 16.92
C GLU A 425 1.01 8.33 17.79
N ALA A 426 0.15 7.42 18.24
CA ALA A 426 0.52 6.30 19.10
C ALA A 426 -0.21 4.98 18.76
N GLY A 427 0.51 3.85 18.82
CA GLY A 427 -0.04 2.52 18.51
C GLY A 427 -1.07 2.00 19.52
N ILE A 428 -0.89 2.27 20.81
CA ILE A 428 -1.83 1.91 21.88
C ILE A 428 -2.26 3.17 22.64
N THR A 429 -3.57 3.34 22.89
CA THR A 429 -4.09 4.54 23.56
C THR A 429 -5.12 4.23 24.64
N TRP A 430 -5.07 4.97 25.76
CA TRP A 430 -5.94 4.75 26.92
C TRP A 430 -6.71 6.01 27.33
N ILE A 431 -7.98 5.87 27.71
CA ILE A 431 -8.78 6.90 28.38
C ILE A 431 -8.96 6.51 29.85
N ASN A 432 -8.60 7.39 30.77
CA ASN A 432 -8.78 7.22 32.23
C ASN A 432 -8.19 5.93 32.83
N THR A 433 -7.22 5.30 32.15
CA THR A 433 -6.46 4.13 32.60
C THR A 433 -5.05 4.14 31.97
N TRP A 434 -4.20 3.16 32.29
CA TRP A 434 -2.91 2.95 31.64
C TRP A 434 -2.48 1.48 31.73
N GLY A 435 -1.81 0.97 30.69
CA GLY A 435 -1.12 -0.33 30.71
C GLY A 435 -1.94 -1.55 30.30
N GLU A 436 -3.27 -1.44 30.20
CA GLU A 436 -4.14 -2.53 29.73
C GLU A 436 -3.87 -2.86 28.25
N SER A 437 -3.48 -4.11 27.97
CA SER A 437 -3.14 -4.58 26.61
C SER A 437 -3.61 -6.03 26.40
N PRO A 438 -4.93 -6.28 26.31
CA PRO A 438 -5.51 -7.62 26.17
C PRO A 438 -5.21 -8.26 24.80
N ALA A 439 -5.31 -9.59 24.72
CA ALA A 439 -4.96 -10.37 23.53
C ALA A 439 -5.93 -10.16 22.34
N GLU A 440 -7.15 -9.70 22.64
CA GLU A 440 -8.27 -9.50 21.73
C GLU A 440 -8.17 -8.19 20.91
N MET A 441 -7.14 -7.37 21.11
CA MET A 441 -7.00 -6.06 20.45
C MET A 441 -6.91 -6.19 18.91
N SER A 442 -7.69 -5.38 18.18
CA SER A 442 -7.92 -5.53 16.75
C SER A 442 -6.85 -4.92 15.83
N ASP A 443 -6.51 -5.62 14.75
CA ASP A 443 -5.54 -5.23 13.72
C ASP A 443 -6.03 -4.04 12.85
N PRO A 444 -5.28 -2.92 12.75
CA PRO A 444 -5.61 -1.76 11.91
C PRO A 444 -5.66 -2.02 10.40
N SER A 445 -5.11 -3.14 9.89
CA SER A 445 -5.13 -3.46 8.45
C SER A 445 -6.50 -3.89 7.91
N LYS A 446 -7.57 -3.75 8.70
CA LYS A 446 -8.97 -4.04 8.34
C LYS A 446 -9.83 -2.78 8.11
N LEU A 447 -9.22 -1.62 7.92
CA LEU A 447 -9.89 -0.31 7.82
C LEU A 447 -10.30 0.13 6.40
N ASP A 448 -10.26 -0.78 5.42
CA ASP A 448 -10.79 -0.53 4.08
C ASP A 448 -12.31 -0.77 4.06
N GLU A 449 -13.09 0.27 3.74
CA GLU A 449 -14.56 0.23 3.71
C GLU A 449 -15.10 0.77 2.36
N ILE A 450 -16.15 0.11 1.84
CA ILE A 450 -16.85 0.52 0.61
C ILE A 450 -18.36 0.48 0.86
N SER A 451 -19.04 1.56 0.49
CA SER A 451 -20.49 1.71 0.57
C SER A 451 -21.04 2.28 -0.74
N THR A 452 -22.35 2.16 -0.95
CA THR A 452 -23.07 2.77 -2.08
C THR A 452 -24.26 3.55 -1.54
N LEU A 453 -24.37 4.82 -1.94
CA LEU A 453 -25.49 5.68 -1.56
C LEU A 453 -26.77 5.29 -2.30
N SER A 454 -27.92 5.73 -1.80
CA SER A 454 -29.23 5.37 -2.34
C SER A 454 -29.45 5.78 -3.80
N ASN A 455 -28.73 6.78 -4.29
CA ASN A 455 -28.77 7.22 -5.69
C ASN A 455 -27.81 6.46 -6.63
N GLY A 456 -26.88 5.65 -6.11
CA GLY A 456 -25.93 4.85 -6.88
C GLY A 456 -24.47 5.28 -6.78
N VAL A 457 -24.16 6.42 -6.16
CA VAL A 457 -22.78 6.88 -5.94
C VAL A 457 -22.04 5.90 -5.02
N ARG A 458 -20.88 5.42 -5.45
CA ARG A 458 -20.01 4.55 -4.65
C ARG A 458 -19.04 5.39 -3.82
N VAL A 459 -18.83 5.02 -2.57
CA VAL A 459 -17.90 5.66 -1.63
C VAL A 459 -16.91 4.63 -1.11
N ALA A 460 -15.63 4.85 -1.33
CA ALA A 460 -14.54 3.97 -0.89
C ALA A 460 -13.59 4.74 0.02
N THR A 461 -13.16 4.13 1.13
CA THR A 461 -12.21 4.78 2.06
C THR A 461 -11.13 3.83 2.56
N GLU A 462 -9.91 4.34 2.59
CA GLU A 462 -8.77 3.78 3.32
C GLU A 462 -8.46 4.71 4.49
N ALA A 463 -8.90 4.34 5.71
CA ALA A 463 -8.84 5.23 6.87
C ALA A 463 -7.44 5.26 7.56
N LEU A 464 -6.36 4.96 6.84
CA LEU A 464 -4.98 5.01 7.37
C LEU A 464 -4.55 6.47 7.61
N PRO A 465 -4.29 6.89 8.86
CA PRO A 465 -4.01 8.29 9.18
C PRO A 465 -2.71 8.79 8.54
N GLY A 466 -2.63 10.09 8.29
CA GLY A 466 -1.42 10.80 7.85
C GLY A 466 -1.65 12.31 7.82
N HIS A 467 -0.62 13.09 7.47
CA HIS A 467 -0.70 14.56 7.52
C HIS A 467 -1.58 15.18 6.42
N PHE A 468 -1.76 14.46 5.31
CA PHE A 468 -2.60 14.85 4.18
C PHE A 468 -3.61 13.76 3.87
N SER A 469 -4.79 14.19 3.45
CA SER A 469 -5.87 13.35 2.93
C SER A 469 -5.95 13.47 1.42
N GLY A 470 -6.11 12.33 0.75
CA GLY A 470 -6.46 12.27 -0.67
C GLY A 470 -7.99 12.18 -0.81
N ILE A 471 -8.56 12.99 -1.71
CA ILE A 471 -9.97 12.95 -2.12
C ILE A 471 -10.00 12.87 -3.63
N GLY A 472 -10.75 11.92 -4.19
CA GLY A 472 -10.82 11.73 -5.64
C GLY A 472 -12.21 11.33 -6.09
N VAL A 473 -12.68 11.97 -7.16
CA VAL A 473 -13.94 11.64 -7.85
C VAL A 473 -13.59 11.03 -9.20
N PHE A 474 -13.91 9.76 -9.36
CA PHE A 474 -13.64 8.96 -10.54
C PHE A 474 -14.95 8.75 -11.28
N ILE A 475 -15.08 9.38 -12.43
CA ILE A 475 -16.25 9.26 -13.30
C ILE A 475 -15.89 8.29 -14.42
N ASP A 476 -16.71 7.26 -14.60
CA ASP A 476 -16.59 6.30 -15.70
C ASP A 476 -16.98 7.02 -17.01
N ALA A 477 -16.04 7.78 -17.56
CA ALA A 477 -16.23 8.76 -18.63
C ALA A 477 -14.85 9.09 -19.24
N GLY A 478 -14.65 8.77 -20.51
CA GLY A 478 -13.35 8.84 -21.18
C GLY A 478 -13.50 8.53 -22.66
N SER A 479 -12.41 8.69 -23.42
CA SER A 479 -12.49 8.64 -24.89
C SER A 479 -13.07 7.34 -25.45
N ARG A 480 -12.97 6.21 -24.72
CA ARG A 480 -13.55 4.91 -25.17
C ARG A 480 -15.07 4.91 -25.32
N PHE A 481 -15.76 5.81 -24.62
CA PHE A 481 -17.23 5.88 -24.62
C PHE A 481 -17.78 6.93 -25.59
N GLU A 482 -16.90 7.68 -26.27
CA GLU A 482 -17.28 8.70 -27.23
C GLU A 482 -17.70 8.07 -28.57
N ASN A 483 -18.82 8.53 -29.12
CA ASN A 483 -19.15 8.36 -30.54
C ASN A 483 -18.49 9.50 -31.36
N GLU A 484 -18.66 9.50 -32.69
CA GLU A 484 -18.09 10.54 -33.56
C GLU A 484 -18.54 11.98 -33.19
N ASP A 485 -19.76 12.15 -32.66
CA ASP A 485 -20.28 13.46 -32.23
C ASP A 485 -19.61 13.99 -30.95
N LEU A 486 -19.23 13.08 -30.05
CA LEU A 486 -18.58 13.38 -28.77
C LEU A 486 -17.06 13.19 -28.81
N ARG A 487 -16.50 12.76 -29.94
CA ARG A 487 -15.08 12.43 -30.09
C ARG A 487 -14.19 13.64 -29.81
N GLY A 488 -13.27 13.46 -28.85
CA GLY A 488 -12.33 14.47 -28.37
C GLY A 488 -12.87 15.35 -27.24
N VAL A 489 -14.09 15.13 -26.75
CA VAL A 489 -14.72 16.02 -25.76
C VAL A 489 -14.17 15.80 -24.35
N SER A 490 -13.80 14.58 -23.96
CA SER A 490 -13.17 14.30 -22.66
C SER A 490 -11.90 15.14 -22.45
N HIS A 491 -11.14 15.35 -23.52
CA HIS A 491 -9.94 16.20 -23.55
C HIS A 491 -10.26 17.69 -23.26
N ILE A 492 -11.42 18.18 -23.69
CA ILE A 492 -11.83 19.56 -23.44
C ILE A 492 -12.48 19.71 -22.06
N ILE A 493 -13.26 18.71 -21.63
CA ILE A 493 -13.84 18.62 -20.26
C ILE A 493 -12.74 18.69 -19.19
N ASP A 494 -11.62 18.03 -19.44
CA ASP A 494 -10.43 18.03 -18.58
C ASP A 494 -9.89 19.46 -18.34
N ARG A 495 -9.72 20.24 -19.41
CA ARG A 495 -9.25 21.64 -19.36
C ARG A 495 -10.31 22.63 -18.84
N LEU A 496 -11.58 22.24 -18.87
CA LEU A 496 -12.69 22.98 -18.26
C LEU A 496 -12.86 22.67 -16.75
N ALA A 497 -12.08 21.73 -16.19
CA ALA A 497 -12.06 21.49 -14.76
C ALA A 497 -11.60 22.74 -13.99
N PHE A 498 -12.28 23.04 -12.89
CA PHE A 498 -12.00 24.17 -11.99
C PHE A 498 -12.01 25.56 -12.68
N LYS A 499 -12.74 25.69 -13.80
CA LYS A 499 -13.15 26.98 -14.38
C LYS A 499 -14.41 27.52 -13.65
N SER A 500 -15.10 28.50 -14.23
CA SER A 500 -16.27 29.11 -13.60
C SER A 500 -17.37 28.09 -13.24
N THR A 501 -18.03 28.31 -12.10
CA THR A 501 -19.17 27.53 -11.60
C THR A 501 -20.39 28.42 -11.41
N GLN A 502 -21.55 27.83 -11.09
CA GLN A 502 -22.74 28.61 -10.74
C GLN A 502 -22.59 29.39 -9.42
N LYS A 503 -21.52 29.15 -8.64
CA LYS A 503 -21.28 29.78 -7.32
C LYS A 503 -20.04 30.67 -7.28
N ARG A 504 -19.04 30.43 -8.15
CA ARG A 504 -17.79 31.19 -8.24
C ARG A 504 -17.44 31.47 -9.69
N ASN A 505 -16.96 32.67 -9.97
CA ASN A 505 -16.28 32.95 -11.25
C ASN A 505 -14.87 32.32 -11.26
N GLY A 506 -14.21 32.30 -12.43
CA GLY A 506 -12.89 31.70 -12.59
C GLY A 506 -11.80 32.22 -11.63
N ASP A 507 -11.77 33.52 -11.33
CA ASP A 507 -10.80 34.11 -10.40
C ASP A 507 -11.08 33.69 -8.95
N GLU A 508 -12.35 33.68 -8.54
CA GLU A 508 -12.79 33.20 -7.24
C GLU A 508 -12.53 31.69 -7.06
N MET A 509 -12.67 30.90 -8.13
CA MET A 509 -12.33 29.48 -8.12
C MET A 509 -10.82 29.28 -7.95
N LEU A 510 -9.99 30.00 -8.73
CA LEU A 510 -8.53 29.95 -8.59
C LEU A 510 -8.07 30.31 -7.17
N GLN A 511 -8.62 31.39 -6.60
CA GLN A 511 -8.34 31.78 -5.22
C GLN A 511 -8.77 30.71 -4.20
N ALA A 512 -9.91 30.04 -4.44
CA ALA A 512 -10.36 28.93 -3.59
C ALA A 512 -9.40 27.73 -3.67
N LEU A 513 -8.90 27.38 -4.86
CA LEU A 513 -7.89 26.33 -5.03
C LEU A 513 -6.58 26.65 -4.30
N GLU A 514 -6.06 27.87 -4.46
CA GLU A 514 -4.86 28.32 -3.76
C GLU A 514 -5.02 28.25 -2.23
N SER A 515 -6.23 28.56 -1.73
CA SER A 515 -6.53 28.52 -0.29
C SER A 515 -6.55 27.11 0.32
N LEU A 516 -6.78 26.06 -0.48
CA LEU A 516 -6.72 24.66 -0.01
C LEU A 516 -5.29 24.21 0.33
N GLY A 517 -4.26 24.94 -0.13
CA GLY A 517 -2.85 24.63 0.13
C GLY A 517 -2.40 23.25 -0.34
N GLY A 518 -3.13 22.65 -1.29
CA GLY A 518 -3.00 21.27 -1.72
C GLY A 518 -2.70 21.13 -3.21
N ASN A 519 -2.37 19.92 -3.65
CA ASN A 519 -2.27 19.59 -5.07
C ASN A 519 -3.67 19.16 -5.56
N ILE A 520 -4.20 19.83 -6.57
CA ILE A 520 -5.47 19.49 -7.20
C ILE A 520 -5.28 19.34 -8.71
N ASN A 521 -5.88 18.31 -9.29
CA ASN A 521 -5.80 18.04 -10.71
C ASN A 521 -7.15 17.54 -11.25
N CYS A 522 -7.28 17.65 -12.57
CA CYS A 522 -8.15 16.79 -13.35
C CYS A 522 -7.26 16.05 -14.35
N ALA A 523 -7.65 14.83 -14.71
CA ALA A 523 -7.06 14.08 -15.80
C ALA A 523 -8.11 13.22 -16.50
N SER A 524 -8.17 13.34 -17.82
CA SER A 524 -8.90 12.45 -18.70
C SER A 524 -8.06 11.24 -19.10
N SER A 525 -8.70 10.08 -19.18
CA SER A 525 -8.11 8.84 -19.69
C SER A 525 -9.08 8.15 -20.65
N ARG A 526 -8.68 7.00 -21.21
CA ARG A 526 -9.56 6.21 -22.09
C ARG A 526 -10.83 5.75 -21.38
N GLU A 527 -10.79 5.45 -20.09
CA GLU A 527 -11.91 4.84 -19.33
C GLU A 527 -12.48 5.73 -18.21
N SER A 528 -11.75 6.78 -17.79
CA SER A 528 -12.07 7.50 -16.57
C SER A 528 -11.67 8.97 -16.63
N LEU A 529 -12.52 9.85 -16.09
CA LEU A 529 -12.26 11.25 -15.80
C LEU A 529 -12.05 11.34 -14.28
N MET A 530 -10.87 11.80 -13.89
CA MET A 530 -10.39 11.74 -12.52
C MET A 530 -10.16 13.15 -12.00
N TYR A 531 -10.99 13.58 -11.05
CA TYR A 531 -10.80 14.85 -10.33
C TYR A 531 -10.21 14.52 -8.97
N GLN A 532 -8.95 14.88 -8.72
CA GLN A 532 -8.24 14.45 -7.51
C GLN A 532 -7.64 15.63 -6.75
N CYS A 533 -7.60 15.53 -5.43
CA CYS A 533 -7.02 16.51 -4.53
C CYS A 533 -6.27 15.84 -3.38
N ALA A 534 -5.03 16.24 -3.13
CA ALA A 534 -4.34 16.03 -1.87
C ALA A 534 -4.32 17.35 -1.08
N THR A 535 -4.97 17.39 0.08
CA THR A 535 -5.04 18.57 0.94
C THR A 535 -4.82 18.21 2.41
N PHE A 536 -4.70 19.23 3.26
CA PHE A 536 -4.63 19.06 4.71
C PHE A 536 -5.95 18.50 5.25
N ASN A 537 -5.87 17.67 6.30
CA ASN A 537 -7.06 16.99 6.87
C ASN A 537 -8.17 17.95 7.31
N SER A 538 -7.84 19.21 7.68
CA SER A 538 -8.81 20.24 8.04
C SER A 538 -9.62 20.79 6.86
N ALA A 539 -9.08 20.71 5.64
CA ALA A 539 -9.67 21.28 4.42
C ALA A 539 -10.40 20.21 3.56
N VAL A 540 -10.53 18.97 4.05
CA VAL A 540 -11.23 17.87 3.36
C VAL A 540 -12.66 18.26 2.97
N SER A 541 -13.40 18.92 3.86
CA SER A 541 -14.77 19.37 3.57
C SER A 541 -14.82 20.39 2.42
N ASP A 542 -13.89 21.34 2.40
CA ASP A 542 -13.82 22.39 1.38
C ASP A 542 -13.35 21.83 0.04
N ALA A 543 -12.40 20.88 0.05
CA ALA A 543 -11.96 20.17 -1.15
C ALA A 543 -13.10 19.32 -1.75
N VAL A 544 -13.87 18.59 -0.94
CA VAL A 544 -15.06 17.88 -1.44
C VAL A 544 -16.09 18.87 -2.00
N ALA A 545 -16.30 20.02 -1.36
CA ALA A 545 -17.22 21.04 -1.85
C ALA A 545 -16.80 21.59 -3.23
N ILE A 546 -15.51 21.90 -3.42
CA ILE A 546 -14.96 22.41 -4.67
C ILE A 546 -15.00 21.34 -5.79
N LEU A 547 -14.66 20.09 -5.47
CA LEU A 547 -14.79 18.96 -6.40
C LEU A 547 -16.25 18.77 -6.81
N ALA A 548 -17.18 18.77 -5.85
CA ALA A 548 -18.61 18.65 -6.11
C ALA A 548 -19.16 19.79 -6.97
N GLU A 549 -18.79 21.03 -6.67
CA GLU A 549 -19.22 22.22 -7.41
C GLU A 549 -18.69 22.22 -8.85
N THR A 550 -17.42 21.85 -9.04
CA THR A 550 -16.81 21.68 -10.38
C THR A 550 -17.50 20.59 -11.19
N ILE A 551 -17.84 19.46 -10.56
CA ILE A 551 -18.39 18.28 -11.22
C ILE A 551 -19.89 18.41 -11.48
N ARG A 552 -20.66 19.02 -10.57
CA ARG A 552 -22.12 19.14 -10.67
C ARG A 552 -22.56 20.45 -11.30
N ASP A 553 -22.02 21.57 -10.81
CA ASP A 553 -22.55 22.91 -11.01
C ASP A 553 -21.59 23.84 -11.81
N PRO A 554 -20.90 23.41 -12.89
CA PRO A 554 -20.06 24.32 -13.67
C PRO A 554 -20.91 25.33 -14.44
N LEU A 555 -20.33 26.48 -14.73
CA LEU A 555 -20.89 27.52 -15.59
C LEU A 555 -20.14 27.47 -16.92
N ILE A 556 -20.54 26.55 -17.80
CA ILE A 556 -19.91 26.45 -19.13
C ILE A 556 -20.27 27.70 -19.95
N THR A 557 -19.28 28.56 -20.20
CA THR A 557 -19.40 29.73 -21.09
C THR A 557 -18.75 29.46 -22.44
N GLU A 558 -19.29 30.02 -23.53
CA GLU A 558 -18.68 29.86 -24.86
C GLU A 558 -17.28 30.48 -24.93
N ASN A 559 -16.99 31.52 -24.13
CA ASN A 559 -15.67 32.13 -24.05
C ASN A 559 -14.62 31.17 -23.44
N GLU A 560 -14.93 30.54 -22.30
CA GLU A 560 -14.01 29.57 -21.68
C GLU A 560 -13.84 28.32 -22.57
N VAL A 561 -14.91 27.86 -23.21
CA VAL A 561 -14.84 26.75 -24.19
C VAL A 561 -13.91 27.12 -25.35
N GLN A 562 -14.06 28.31 -25.95
CA GLN A 562 -13.20 28.78 -27.03
C GLN A 562 -11.73 28.91 -26.59
N GLU A 563 -11.46 29.47 -25.40
CA GLU A 563 -10.11 29.56 -24.83
C GLU A 563 -9.47 28.17 -24.64
N GLN A 564 -10.23 27.19 -24.14
CA GLN A 564 -9.71 25.83 -23.97
C GLN A 564 -9.54 25.08 -25.31
N LEU A 565 -10.33 25.40 -26.34
CA LEU A 565 -10.13 24.88 -27.69
C LEU A 565 -8.88 25.46 -28.35
N GLU A 566 -8.58 26.74 -28.17
CA GLU A 566 -7.34 27.37 -28.65
C GLU A 566 -6.11 26.82 -27.91
N THR A 567 -6.21 26.65 -26.60
CA THR A 567 -5.18 26.02 -25.76
C THR A 567 -4.92 24.58 -26.20
N ALA A 568 -5.97 23.79 -26.40
CA ALA A 568 -5.87 22.44 -26.92
C ALA A 568 -5.26 22.43 -28.35
N ALA A 569 -5.64 23.35 -29.24
CA ALA A 569 -5.08 23.42 -30.59
C ALA A 569 -3.55 23.61 -30.59
N TYR A 570 -3.04 24.49 -29.72
CA TYR A 570 -1.61 24.70 -29.53
C TYR A 570 -0.92 23.45 -28.97
N GLU A 571 -1.46 22.87 -27.91
CA GLU A 571 -0.90 21.68 -27.25
C GLU A 571 -0.90 20.44 -28.17
N ILE A 572 -1.98 20.21 -28.91
CA ILE A 572 -2.04 19.17 -29.95
C ILE A 572 -0.99 19.49 -31.03
N GLY A 573 -0.74 20.75 -31.37
CA GLY A 573 0.40 21.16 -32.20
C GLY A 573 1.75 20.69 -31.65
N GLU A 574 2.01 20.94 -30.37
CA GLU A 574 3.25 20.61 -29.66
C GLU A 574 3.46 19.12 -29.36
N ILE A 575 2.38 18.33 -29.24
CA ILE A 575 2.45 16.87 -29.10
C ILE A 575 2.70 16.23 -30.47
N TRP A 576 2.02 16.68 -31.52
CA TRP A 576 2.21 16.16 -32.88
C TRP A 576 3.59 16.48 -33.47
N SER A 577 4.33 17.46 -32.94
CA SER A 577 5.72 17.74 -33.32
C SER A 577 6.75 16.84 -32.62
N LYS A 578 6.33 16.04 -31.63
CA LYS A 578 7.18 15.22 -30.74
C LYS A 578 6.83 13.73 -30.88
N PRO A 579 7.57 12.95 -31.69
CA PRO A 579 7.29 11.54 -31.95
C PRO A 579 7.07 10.72 -30.68
N GLU A 580 7.90 10.94 -29.66
CA GLU A 580 7.87 10.26 -28.37
C GLU A 580 6.57 10.47 -27.56
N LEU A 581 5.81 11.54 -27.85
CA LEU A 581 4.53 11.84 -27.20
C LEU A 581 3.33 11.35 -28.03
N ILE A 582 3.38 11.48 -29.36
CA ILE A 582 2.25 11.13 -30.24
C ILE A 582 2.21 9.65 -30.65
N LEU A 583 3.36 8.98 -30.78
CA LEU A 583 3.41 7.57 -31.18
C LEU A 583 2.70 6.60 -30.21
N PRO A 584 2.83 6.72 -28.87
CA PRO A 584 2.06 5.89 -27.94
C PRO A 584 0.54 5.97 -28.15
N GLU A 585 0.05 7.15 -28.55
CA GLU A 585 -1.37 7.39 -28.82
C GLU A 585 -1.79 6.74 -30.14
N LEU A 586 -1.01 6.95 -31.21
CA LEU A 586 -1.27 6.39 -32.53
C LEU A 586 -1.20 4.85 -32.57
N VAL A 587 -0.46 4.22 -31.66
CA VAL A 587 -0.48 2.75 -31.48
C VAL A 587 -1.87 2.24 -31.12
N HIS A 588 -2.65 2.96 -30.30
CA HIS A 588 -4.02 2.56 -29.99
C HIS A 588 -4.95 2.75 -31.19
N THR A 589 -4.82 3.88 -31.90
CA THR A 589 -5.55 4.16 -33.14
C THR A 589 -5.31 3.08 -34.20
N ALA A 590 -4.06 2.64 -34.37
CA ALA A 590 -3.69 1.57 -35.30
C ALA A 590 -4.18 0.18 -34.83
N ALA A 591 -4.13 -0.09 -33.53
CA ALA A 591 -4.52 -1.38 -32.94
C ALA A 591 -6.03 -1.63 -32.96
N TYR A 592 -6.86 -0.60 -32.76
CA TYR A 592 -8.31 -0.70 -32.60
C TYR A 592 -9.13 0.06 -33.67
N LYS A 593 -8.49 0.77 -34.61
CA LYS A 593 -9.11 1.35 -35.83
C LYS A 593 -10.46 2.04 -35.60
N GLY A 594 -10.52 2.99 -34.66
CA GLY A 594 -11.71 3.82 -34.42
C GLY A 594 -12.87 3.12 -33.72
N ASN A 595 -12.66 1.97 -33.07
CA ASN A 595 -13.62 1.47 -32.07
C ASN A 595 -13.07 1.64 -30.65
N THR A 596 -13.92 2.12 -29.73
CA THR A 596 -13.67 2.21 -28.28
C THR A 596 -12.26 2.68 -27.91
N LEU A 597 -11.33 1.79 -27.52
CA LEU A 597 -9.95 2.13 -27.14
C LEU A 597 -9.11 2.77 -28.27
N GLY A 598 -9.55 2.62 -29.52
CA GLY A 598 -8.99 3.29 -30.71
C GLY A 598 -9.47 4.74 -30.88
N ASN A 599 -10.41 5.20 -30.05
CA ASN A 599 -10.75 6.61 -29.98
C ASN A 599 -9.57 7.40 -29.38
N PRO A 600 -9.21 8.53 -29.96
CA PRO A 600 -8.04 9.28 -29.54
C PRO A 600 -8.30 9.97 -28.19
N LEU A 601 -7.32 9.91 -27.29
CA LEU A 601 -7.34 10.61 -26.01
C LEU A 601 -7.20 12.14 -26.20
N LEU A 602 -6.47 12.55 -27.23
CA LEU A 602 -6.34 13.93 -27.67
C LEU A 602 -7.47 14.26 -28.66
N CYS A 603 -8.07 15.44 -28.56
CA CYS A 603 -9.05 15.88 -29.55
C CYS A 603 -8.42 15.92 -30.97
N PRO A 604 -9.04 15.32 -31.99
CA PRO A 604 -8.60 15.50 -33.38
C PRO A 604 -8.64 16.99 -33.78
N LYS A 605 -7.69 17.46 -34.60
CA LYS A 605 -7.60 18.88 -34.98
C LYS A 605 -8.82 19.34 -35.77
N GLU A 606 -9.30 18.46 -36.64
CA GLU A 606 -10.51 18.58 -37.44
C GLU A 606 -11.80 18.64 -36.60
N ARG A 607 -11.78 18.13 -35.36
CA ARG A 607 -12.93 18.10 -34.45
C ARG A 607 -13.05 19.36 -33.59
N LEU A 608 -11.96 20.12 -33.40
CA LEU A 608 -11.95 21.32 -32.56
C LEU A 608 -13.01 22.35 -32.98
N SER A 609 -13.23 22.56 -34.29
CA SER A 609 -14.24 23.49 -34.80
C SER A 609 -15.69 23.04 -34.59
N CYS A 610 -15.91 21.78 -34.21
CA CYS A 610 -17.23 21.19 -34.01
C CYS A 610 -17.66 21.14 -32.54
N ILE A 611 -16.72 21.37 -31.61
CA ILE A 611 -17.00 21.39 -30.17
C ILE A 611 -17.43 22.81 -29.79
N ASN A 612 -18.57 22.90 -29.11
CA ASN A 612 -19.13 24.13 -28.54
C ASN A 612 -19.81 23.80 -27.21
N LYS A 613 -20.32 24.81 -26.49
CA LYS A 613 -21.04 24.60 -25.22
C LYS A 613 -22.09 23.49 -25.26
N GLY A 614 -22.91 23.43 -26.32
CA GLY A 614 -23.97 22.42 -26.43
C GLY A 614 -23.44 20.98 -26.50
N VAL A 615 -22.28 20.78 -27.15
CA VAL A 615 -21.58 19.47 -27.18
C VAL A 615 -20.99 19.13 -25.82
N ILE A 616 -20.40 20.10 -25.11
CA ILE A 616 -19.91 19.95 -23.73
C ILE A 616 -21.06 19.55 -22.77
N GLU A 617 -22.22 20.21 -22.89
CA GLU A 617 -23.41 19.90 -22.08
C GLU A 617 -23.98 18.51 -22.42
N ALA A 618 -24.03 18.13 -23.70
CA ALA A 618 -24.47 16.79 -24.13
C ALA A 618 -23.57 15.67 -23.57
N TYR A 619 -22.24 15.85 -23.59
CA TYR A 619 -21.29 14.94 -22.96
C TYR A 619 -21.57 14.78 -21.46
N ARG A 620 -21.71 15.90 -20.74
CA ARG A 620 -21.96 15.91 -19.30
C ARG A 620 -23.28 15.22 -18.93
N ASN A 621 -24.37 15.54 -19.62
CA ASN A 621 -25.68 14.90 -19.44
C ASN A 621 -25.67 13.39 -19.73
N THR A 622 -24.75 12.94 -20.57
CA THR A 622 -24.57 11.52 -20.88
C THR A 622 -23.82 10.79 -19.77
N PHE A 623 -22.73 11.37 -19.25
CA PHE A 623 -21.75 10.63 -18.46
C PHE A 623 -21.68 10.96 -16.97
N PHE A 624 -22.07 12.17 -16.55
CA PHE A 624 -21.97 12.63 -15.15
C PHE A 624 -23.18 12.14 -14.33
N ARG A 625 -23.30 10.81 -14.19
CA ARG A 625 -24.43 10.13 -13.54
C ARG A 625 -23.99 9.42 -12.25
N PRO A 626 -24.84 9.34 -11.20
CA PRO A 626 -24.44 8.85 -9.89
C PRO A 626 -23.91 7.41 -9.92
N GLU A 627 -24.51 6.53 -10.73
CA GLU A 627 -24.06 5.13 -10.89
C GLU A 627 -22.66 4.98 -11.53
N ARG A 628 -22.21 6.00 -12.29
CA ARG A 628 -20.89 6.05 -12.93
C ARG A 628 -19.82 6.73 -12.08
N ILE A 629 -20.17 7.18 -10.86
CA ILE A 629 -19.30 7.95 -9.98
C ILE A 629 -18.81 7.09 -8.80
N VAL A 630 -17.50 7.12 -8.56
CA VAL A 630 -16.85 6.63 -7.34
C VAL A 630 -16.15 7.80 -6.65
N LEU A 631 -16.44 8.04 -5.38
CA LEU A 631 -15.64 8.91 -4.51
C LEU A 631 -14.74 8.07 -3.63
N ALA A 632 -13.43 8.22 -3.81
CA ALA A 632 -12.42 7.60 -2.98
C ALA A 632 -11.81 8.61 -2.00
N PHE A 633 -11.49 8.13 -0.80
CA PHE A 633 -10.79 8.91 0.22
C PHE A 633 -9.66 8.08 0.82
N ALA A 634 -8.45 8.65 0.85
CA ALA A 634 -7.31 8.09 1.56
C ALA A 634 -6.97 9.01 2.75
N GLY A 635 -6.99 8.48 3.97
CA GLY A 635 -6.78 9.24 5.20
C GLY A 635 -8.04 9.77 5.90
N VAL A 636 -9.24 9.52 5.35
CA VAL A 636 -10.53 9.98 5.90
C VAL A 636 -11.35 8.79 6.41
N LYS A 637 -12.06 8.95 7.53
CA LYS A 637 -12.89 7.89 8.12
C LYS A 637 -14.15 7.64 7.27
N HIS A 638 -14.56 6.38 7.10
CA HIS A 638 -15.69 6.00 6.25
C HIS A 638 -16.99 6.77 6.55
N GLN A 639 -17.35 6.90 7.83
CA GLN A 639 -18.56 7.61 8.27
C GLN A 639 -18.49 9.14 8.13
N GLU A 640 -17.30 9.71 7.96
CA GLU A 640 -17.11 11.15 7.68
C GLU A 640 -17.20 11.40 6.18
N ALA A 641 -16.50 10.58 5.39
CA ALA A 641 -16.63 10.54 3.93
C ALA A 641 -18.09 10.36 3.51
N LEU A 642 -18.81 9.37 4.06
CA LEU A 642 -20.23 9.14 3.76
C LEU A 642 -21.11 10.37 3.96
N LYS A 643 -20.91 11.13 5.06
CA LYS A 643 -21.67 12.37 5.30
C LYS A 643 -21.35 13.45 4.29
N LEU A 644 -20.07 13.61 3.94
CA LEU A 644 -19.63 14.57 2.93
C LEU A 644 -20.21 14.21 1.56
N VAL A 645 -20.13 12.94 1.15
CA VAL A 645 -20.69 12.51 -0.15
C VAL A 645 -22.21 12.58 -0.16
N GLU A 646 -22.92 12.21 0.91
CA GLU A 646 -24.38 12.37 0.98
C GLU A 646 -24.78 13.85 0.84
N ASN A 647 -24.10 14.76 1.55
CA ASN A 647 -24.36 16.21 1.48
C ASN A 647 -24.07 16.82 0.10
N TYR A 648 -23.03 16.35 -0.61
CA TYR A 648 -22.54 16.97 -1.84
C TYR A 648 -22.85 16.20 -3.13
N PHE A 649 -23.34 14.96 -3.05
CA PHE A 649 -23.65 14.09 -4.19
C PHE A 649 -24.91 13.22 -4.00
N GLY A 650 -25.53 13.15 -2.80
CA GLY A 650 -26.67 12.26 -2.53
C GLY A 650 -27.98 12.64 -3.23
N ASP A 651 -28.18 13.92 -3.52
CA ASP A 651 -29.36 14.47 -4.22
C ASP A 651 -29.25 14.42 -5.76
N ILE A 652 -28.13 13.93 -6.33
CA ILE A 652 -28.01 13.76 -7.78
C ILE A 652 -29.07 12.74 -8.25
N PRO A 653 -29.96 13.09 -9.21
CA PRO A 653 -31.07 12.23 -9.60
C PRO A 653 -30.61 10.91 -10.24
N ASN A 654 -31.09 9.79 -9.70
CA ASN A 654 -30.89 8.47 -10.32
C ASN A 654 -31.81 8.32 -11.54
N PHE A 655 -31.20 8.07 -12.71
CA PHE A 655 -31.91 7.98 -14.00
C PHE A 655 -32.99 6.88 -14.04
N HIS A 656 -32.81 5.79 -13.27
CA HIS A 656 -33.76 4.67 -13.24
C HIS A 656 -35.10 4.96 -12.55
N ASN A 657 -35.21 6.01 -11.71
CA ASN A 657 -36.49 6.36 -11.08
C ASN A 657 -37.43 7.13 -12.03
N ASN A 658 -36.90 7.87 -13.00
CA ASN A 658 -37.73 8.68 -13.91
C ASN A 658 -38.51 7.86 -14.95
N GLN A 659 -38.05 6.65 -15.30
CA GLN A 659 -38.82 5.73 -16.15
C GLN A 659 -39.97 5.02 -15.41
N LYS A 660 -39.89 4.83 -14.08
CA LYS A 660 -41.01 4.27 -13.31
C LYS A 660 -42.15 5.27 -13.13
N ASN A 661 -41.84 6.56 -12.96
CA ASN A 661 -42.85 7.60 -12.76
C ASN A 661 -43.54 8.07 -14.06
N THR A 662 -43.06 7.68 -15.25
CA THR A 662 -43.69 8.01 -16.55
C THR A 662 -44.51 6.86 -17.14
N ALA A 663 -44.53 5.69 -16.50
CA ALA A 663 -45.29 4.51 -16.92
C ALA A 663 -46.38 4.08 -15.93
N SER A 664 -46.72 4.93 -14.95
CA SER A 664 -47.63 4.60 -13.84
C SER A 664 -48.82 5.55 -13.68
N GLU A 665 -49.40 6.00 -14.80
CA GLU A 665 -50.78 6.52 -14.85
C GLU A 665 -51.63 5.67 -15.82
N THR A 666 -51.83 4.39 -15.49
CA THR A 666 -53.08 3.64 -15.79
C THR A 666 -53.02 2.22 -15.22
N SER A 667 -54.20 1.68 -14.93
CA SER A 667 -54.53 0.29 -14.52
C SER A 667 -54.30 -0.11 -13.05
N ASP A 668 -55.35 -0.74 -12.50
CA ASP A 668 -55.55 -1.08 -11.10
C ASP A 668 -54.86 -2.38 -10.64
N ASN A 669 -54.66 -2.44 -9.33
CA ASN A 669 -54.64 -3.62 -8.46
C ASN A 669 -54.83 -5.01 -9.12
N THR A 670 -53.81 -5.87 -9.04
CA THR A 670 -53.96 -7.18 -8.37
C THR A 670 -52.61 -7.83 -8.06
N SER A 671 -52.49 -8.40 -6.86
CA SER A 671 -51.30 -9.09 -6.35
C SER A 671 -51.41 -10.61 -6.51
N VAL A 672 -50.48 -11.26 -7.22
CA VAL A 672 -50.24 -12.71 -7.09
C VAL A 672 -48.75 -13.04 -7.22
N SER A 673 -48.27 -13.89 -6.31
CA SER A 673 -46.92 -14.47 -6.25
C SER A 673 -46.67 -15.56 -7.30
N GLY A 674 -45.46 -15.68 -7.86
CA GLY A 674 -45.10 -16.83 -8.71
C GLY A 674 -43.61 -16.93 -9.06
N GLN A 675 -43.02 -18.10 -8.78
CA GLN A 675 -41.62 -18.44 -9.08
C GLN A 675 -41.32 -18.44 -10.59
N LEU A 676 -40.09 -18.08 -10.97
CA LEU A 676 -39.58 -18.19 -12.35
C LEU A 676 -38.54 -19.31 -12.47
N ASN A 677 -38.78 -20.22 -13.41
CA ASN A 677 -37.77 -21.06 -14.06
C ASN A 677 -37.77 -20.71 -15.57
N PRO A 678 -36.62 -20.76 -16.27
CA PRO A 678 -36.50 -20.28 -17.65
C PRO A 678 -36.79 -21.37 -18.70
N PRO A 679 -37.21 -20.97 -19.91
CA PRO A 679 -36.95 -21.76 -21.11
C PRO A 679 -36.27 -21.01 -22.26
N HIS A 680 -35.51 -21.81 -23.00
CA HIS A 680 -34.66 -21.52 -24.16
C HIS A 680 -35.33 -20.92 -25.42
N VAL A 681 -34.51 -20.15 -26.16
CA VAL A 681 -34.28 -20.19 -27.63
C VAL A 681 -35.47 -19.94 -28.59
N SER A 682 -35.33 -18.90 -29.45
CA SER A 682 -35.16 -19.07 -30.92
C SER A 682 -35.06 -17.73 -31.65
N SER A 683 -34.27 -17.71 -32.74
CA SER A 683 -34.12 -16.59 -33.68
C SER A 683 -34.90 -16.83 -34.97
N PRO A 684 -35.38 -15.78 -35.67
CA PRO A 684 -35.81 -15.87 -37.06
C PRO A 684 -34.98 -14.99 -38.03
N GLN A 685 -35.01 -15.37 -39.31
CA GLN A 685 -34.24 -14.76 -40.41
C GLN A 685 -35.01 -13.65 -41.17
N LEU A 686 -34.27 -12.91 -41.99
CA LEU A 686 -34.70 -11.86 -42.95
C LEU A 686 -35.71 -12.35 -44.01
N PRO A 687 -36.33 -11.41 -44.76
CA PRO A 687 -36.03 -11.39 -46.21
C PRO A 687 -35.84 -10.01 -46.86
N PHE A 688 -35.19 -10.03 -48.03
CA PHE A 688 -34.87 -8.91 -48.94
C PHE A 688 -36.09 -8.34 -49.71
N ASN A 689 -35.99 -7.09 -50.20
CA ASN A 689 -36.14 -6.82 -51.65
C ASN A 689 -35.62 -5.45 -52.16
N ASN A 690 -35.37 -5.38 -53.48
CA ASN A 690 -34.73 -4.28 -54.23
C ASN A 690 -35.67 -3.11 -54.60
N ILE A 691 -35.10 -1.95 -55.01
CA ILE A 691 -35.13 -1.41 -56.40
C ILE A 691 -34.41 -0.04 -56.52
N SER A 692 -33.87 0.22 -57.72
CA SER A 692 -32.99 1.32 -58.16
C SER A 692 -33.68 2.57 -58.73
N SER A 693 -32.96 3.71 -58.79
CA SER A 693 -33.02 4.63 -59.96
C SER A 693 -31.77 5.55 -60.07
N GLN A 694 -31.41 5.91 -61.31
CA GLN A 694 -30.29 6.80 -61.67
C GLN A 694 -30.79 8.22 -62.00
N ALA A 695 -29.97 9.26 -61.80
CA ALA A 695 -29.87 10.40 -62.74
C ALA A 695 -28.68 11.35 -62.43
N ASN A 696 -28.07 11.86 -63.49
CA ASN A 696 -27.12 12.98 -63.61
C ASN A 696 -27.36 13.57 -65.04
N PRO A 697 -26.81 14.71 -65.50
CA PRO A 697 -25.96 15.74 -64.86
C PRO A 697 -26.47 17.18 -65.13
N LEU A 698 -25.65 18.23 -64.87
CA LEU A 698 -25.32 19.33 -65.81
C LEU A 698 -24.41 20.42 -65.19
N THR A 699 -23.51 20.99 -65.99
CA THR A 699 -22.65 22.15 -65.67
C THR A 699 -23.05 23.37 -66.51
N PRO A 700 -22.66 24.60 -66.09
CA PRO A 700 -21.72 25.35 -66.94
C PRO A 700 -20.66 26.16 -66.18
N SER A 701 -19.66 26.64 -66.92
CA SER A 701 -18.43 27.34 -66.49
C SER A 701 -18.47 28.86 -66.73
N ILE A 702 -17.52 29.62 -66.14
CA ILE A 702 -16.61 30.58 -66.85
C ILE A 702 -15.70 31.42 -65.89
N LEU A 703 -14.40 31.46 -66.23
CA LEU A 703 -13.29 32.46 -66.00
C LEU A 703 -13.17 33.31 -64.70
N ALA A 704 -11.99 33.79 -64.25
CA ALA A 704 -10.57 33.35 -64.26
C ALA A 704 -9.67 34.51 -63.75
N GLN A 705 -8.60 34.24 -62.97
CA GLN A 705 -7.34 35.02 -62.99
C GLN A 705 -6.18 34.32 -62.23
N THR A 706 -4.93 34.62 -62.61
CA THR A 706 -3.66 33.95 -62.24
C THR A 706 -2.70 34.92 -61.53
N SER A 707 -1.60 34.58 -60.82
CA SER A 707 -0.72 33.39 -60.70
C SER A 707 0.16 33.57 -59.41
N PRO A 708 1.21 32.79 -59.05
CA PRO A 708 1.83 31.60 -59.66
C PRO A 708 2.05 30.38 -58.70
N LYS A 709 2.72 29.35 -59.23
CA LYS A 709 2.86 27.99 -58.65
C LYS A 709 4.01 27.85 -57.63
N ILE A 710 3.75 27.15 -56.53
CA ILE A 710 4.69 26.25 -55.86
C ILE A 710 3.97 24.90 -55.70
N THR A 711 4.61 23.79 -56.10
CA THR A 711 4.01 22.45 -56.05
C THR A 711 4.60 21.61 -54.93
N PRO A 712 3.83 21.24 -53.89
CA PRO A 712 4.10 20.08 -53.07
C PRO A 712 3.55 18.81 -53.75
N ARG A 713 4.35 17.74 -53.83
CA ARG A 713 3.84 16.42 -54.23
C ARG A 713 2.88 15.90 -53.16
N SER A 714 1.65 15.59 -53.56
CA SER A 714 0.58 15.18 -52.65
C SER A 714 0.61 13.68 -52.34
N THR A 715 1.01 13.33 -51.12
CA THR A 715 0.74 12.00 -50.51
C THR A 715 0.20 12.08 -49.09
N PHE A 716 0.14 13.28 -48.49
CA PHE A 716 -0.15 13.50 -47.06
C PHE A 716 -1.63 13.30 -46.68
N TYR A 717 -2.57 13.71 -47.55
CA TYR A 717 -4.00 13.74 -47.19
C TYR A 717 -4.70 12.36 -47.22
N ASN A 718 -4.19 11.40 -48.00
CA ASN A 718 -4.94 10.16 -48.28
C ASN A 718 -5.06 9.17 -47.12
N TYR A 719 -4.25 9.30 -46.06
CA TYR A 719 -4.38 8.48 -44.85
C TYR A 719 -5.33 9.07 -43.79
N LEU A 720 -5.75 10.33 -43.96
CA LEU A 720 -6.77 10.98 -43.12
C LEU A 720 -8.12 11.14 -43.84
N SER A 721 -8.19 10.93 -45.16
CA SER A 721 -9.35 11.34 -45.98
C SER A 721 -10.30 10.22 -46.43
N THR A 722 -10.16 8.97 -45.96
CA THR A 722 -11.02 7.86 -46.43
C THR A 722 -12.44 7.86 -45.84
N TRP A 723 -12.79 8.85 -45.00
CA TRP A 723 -14.05 8.93 -44.25
C TRP A 723 -14.74 10.31 -44.37
N ALA A 724 -14.62 10.96 -45.53
CA ALA A 724 -15.47 12.09 -45.89
C ALA A 724 -16.71 11.58 -46.67
N ILE A 725 -17.90 11.70 -46.08
CA ILE A 725 -19.19 11.58 -46.77
C ILE A 725 -19.84 12.97 -46.81
N ASP A 726 -20.60 13.25 -47.87
CA ASP A 726 -21.05 14.58 -48.29
C ASP A 726 -21.75 15.43 -47.21
N ASN A 727 -21.44 16.73 -47.24
CA ASN A 727 -22.18 17.77 -46.52
C ASN A 727 -23.58 17.96 -47.14
N SER A 728 -24.64 17.54 -46.44
CA SER A 728 -25.85 18.37 -46.22
C SER A 728 -26.98 17.61 -45.51
N THR A 729 -27.13 17.85 -44.20
CA THR A 729 -28.41 17.65 -43.50
C THR A 729 -28.51 18.55 -42.27
N GLU A 730 -29.72 19.00 -41.96
CA GLU A 730 -30.01 19.89 -40.83
C GLU A 730 -29.83 19.18 -39.48
N ILE A 731 -29.46 19.94 -38.43
CA ILE A 731 -29.29 19.41 -37.07
C ILE A 731 -30.67 19.09 -36.47
N HIS A 732 -31.14 17.86 -36.68
CA HIS A 732 -32.29 17.29 -35.99
C HIS A 732 -31.96 15.92 -35.38
N ASN A 733 -32.16 15.84 -34.06
CA ASN A 733 -31.98 14.69 -33.16
C ASN A 733 -30.52 14.27 -32.88
N LEU A 734 -30.09 14.45 -31.62
CA LEU A 734 -28.96 13.71 -31.05
C LEU A 734 -29.22 12.19 -31.14
N PRO A 735 -28.20 11.35 -31.38
CA PRO A 735 -28.42 9.93 -31.66
C PRO A 735 -29.01 9.13 -30.49
N SER A 736 -29.60 7.98 -30.88
CA SER A 736 -30.03 6.87 -30.05
C SER A 736 -28.99 6.43 -29.00
N SER A 737 -29.49 5.84 -27.90
CA SER A 737 -28.74 5.29 -26.76
C SER A 737 -27.33 4.77 -27.08
N LEU A 738 -26.31 5.44 -26.53
CA LEU A 738 -24.93 4.96 -26.48
C LEU A 738 -24.87 3.63 -25.71
N ASP A 739 -24.26 2.62 -26.32
CA ASP A 739 -23.97 1.35 -25.64
C ASP A 739 -22.65 1.45 -24.87
N PHE A 740 -22.75 1.75 -23.58
CA PHE A 740 -21.59 1.83 -22.69
C PHE A 740 -20.92 0.46 -22.44
N SER A 741 -21.54 -0.65 -22.85
CA SER A 741 -21.03 -2.02 -22.68
C SER A 741 -20.31 -2.57 -23.91
N GLN A 742 -20.15 -1.78 -24.98
CA GLN A 742 -19.49 -2.21 -26.20
C GLN A 742 -18.04 -2.67 -25.93
N PRO A 743 -17.69 -3.94 -26.22
CA PRO A 743 -16.36 -4.47 -25.98
C PRO A 743 -15.37 -4.04 -27.08
N SER A 744 -14.12 -3.84 -26.70
CA SER A 744 -13.06 -3.39 -27.59
C SER A 744 -12.56 -4.49 -28.54
N HIS A 745 -12.71 -4.25 -29.85
CA HIS A 745 -12.24 -5.16 -30.88
C HIS A 745 -10.84 -4.79 -31.34
N TYR A 746 -9.83 -5.55 -30.92
CA TYR A 746 -8.45 -5.38 -31.38
C TYR A 746 -8.30 -5.94 -32.82
N THR A 747 -7.87 -5.10 -33.77
CA THR A 747 -7.69 -5.49 -35.17
C THR A 747 -6.23 -5.78 -35.54
N GLY A 748 -5.27 -5.24 -34.79
CA GLY A 748 -3.90 -5.05 -35.28
C GLY A 748 -3.83 -4.04 -36.42
N GLY A 749 -2.63 -3.71 -36.90
CA GLY A 749 -2.49 -2.78 -38.02
C GLY A 749 -1.11 -2.15 -38.20
N PHE A 750 -1.02 -1.27 -39.20
CA PHE A 750 0.18 -0.50 -39.50
C PHE A 750 -0.17 0.97 -39.70
N LEU A 751 0.67 1.85 -39.15
CA LEU A 751 0.64 3.27 -39.43
C LEU A 751 2.06 3.78 -39.63
N SER A 752 2.34 4.37 -40.79
CA SER A 752 3.60 5.07 -41.05
C SER A 752 3.33 6.57 -41.07
N LEU A 753 4.10 7.33 -40.28
CA LEU A 753 4.05 8.78 -40.28
C LEU A 753 5.00 9.38 -41.32
N PRO A 754 4.73 10.61 -41.80
CA PRO A 754 5.65 11.36 -42.66
C PRO A 754 7.04 11.45 -42.05
N ASN A 755 8.07 11.28 -42.90
CA ASN A 755 9.45 11.25 -42.44
C ASN A 755 9.85 12.55 -41.75
N LEU A 756 10.57 12.43 -40.64
CA LEU A 756 11.17 13.56 -39.94
C LEU A 756 12.32 14.14 -40.79
N PRO A 757 12.45 15.47 -40.86
CA PRO A 757 13.64 16.10 -41.43
C PRO A 757 14.86 15.82 -40.51
N PRO A 758 16.10 15.89 -41.04
CA PRO A 758 17.29 15.83 -40.20
C PRO A 758 17.26 16.93 -39.12
N PRO A 759 17.80 16.67 -37.91
CA PRO A 759 17.80 17.65 -36.82
C PRO A 759 18.60 18.90 -37.21
N THR A 760 18.04 20.09 -36.92
CA THR A 760 18.64 21.38 -37.27
C THR A 760 19.95 21.69 -36.53
N ASN A 761 20.18 21.03 -35.39
CA ASN A 761 21.47 21.06 -34.68
C ASN A 761 22.18 19.71 -34.91
N PRO A 762 23.35 19.67 -35.58
CA PRO A 762 24.13 18.45 -35.82
C PRO A 762 24.59 17.70 -34.57
N SER A 763 24.43 18.29 -33.37
CA SER A 763 24.75 17.64 -32.10
C SER A 763 23.65 16.70 -31.59
N PHE A 764 22.44 16.74 -32.18
CA PHE A 764 21.39 15.77 -31.88
C PHE A 764 21.41 14.64 -32.92
N PRO A 765 21.24 13.37 -32.51
CA PRO A 765 21.16 12.26 -33.46
C PRO A 765 19.87 12.33 -34.27
N ALA A 766 19.96 12.00 -35.57
CA ALA A 766 18.78 11.66 -36.36
C ALA A 766 18.26 10.29 -35.86
N LEU A 767 16.97 10.22 -35.52
CA LEU A 767 16.35 9.03 -34.93
C LEU A 767 15.07 8.64 -35.68
N THR A 768 14.96 7.36 -36.02
CA THR A 768 13.71 6.72 -36.42
C THR A 768 13.08 6.10 -35.17
N HIS A 769 11.76 6.26 -35.03
CA HIS A 769 10.99 5.74 -33.91
C HIS A 769 10.07 4.60 -34.36
N ILE A 770 10.03 3.51 -33.59
CA ILE A 770 9.22 2.34 -33.89
C ILE A 770 8.53 1.81 -32.63
N HIS A 771 7.24 1.50 -32.76
CA HIS A 771 6.46 0.81 -31.75
C HIS A 771 5.96 -0.52 -32.33
N LEU A 772 6.20 -1.61 -31.63
CA LEU A 772 5.64 -2.94 -31.92
C LEU A 772 4.74 -3.34 -30.74
N ALA A 773 3.47 -3.63 -31.01
CA ALA A 773 2.48 -3.98 -30.00
C ALA A 773 1.65 -5.21 -30.39
N PHE A 774 1.12 -5.89 -29.38
CA PHE A 774 0.20 -7.02 -29.48
C PHE A 774 -0.99 -6.80 -28.54
N GLU A 775 -2.11 -7.47 -28.83
CA GLU A 775 -3.25 -7.53 -27.92
C GLU A 775 -2.81 -8.10 -26.56
N SER A 776 -3.22 -7.46 -25.47
CA SER A 776 -2.90 -7.87 -24.10
C SER A 776 -4.18 -8.22 -23.33
N LEU A 777 -4.00 -8.72 -22.11
CA LEU A 777 -5.10 -9.15 -21.24
C LEU A 777 -5.73 -7.95 -20.52
N PRO A 778 -7.04 -8.01 -20.21
CA PRO A 778 -7.71 -7.00 -19.39
C PRO A 778 -7.12 -6.97 -17.98
N VAL A 779 -7.29 -5.83 -17.31
CA VAL A 779 -6.83 -5.61 -15.92
C VAL A 779 -7.49 -6.56 -14.91
N SER A 780 -8.68 -7.10 -15.24
CA SER A 780 -9.41 -8.11 -14.46
C SER A 780 -8.87 -9.54 -14.59
N SER A 781 -7.90 -9.79 -15.48
CA SER A 781 -7.30 -11.11 -15.70
C SER A 781 -6.50 -11.61 -14.49
N GLU A 782 -6.61 -12.90 -14.16
CA GLU A 782 -5.78 -13.53 -13.14
C GLU A 782 -4.27 -13.45 -13.47
N ASP A 783 -3.94 -13.35 -14.76
CA ASP A 783 -2.58 -13.25 -15.29
C ASP A 783 -2.02 -11.81 -15.35
N ILE A 784 -2.75 -10.79 -14.88
CA ILE A 784 -2.32 -9.38 -14.96
C ILE A 784 -0.96 -9.14 -14.29
N TYR A 785 -0.69 -9.81 -13.17
CA TYR A 785 0.60 -9.72 -12.47
C TYR A 785 1.74 -10.42 -13.22
N ALA A 786 1.44 -11.42 -14.05
CA ALA A 786 2.43 -12.02 -14.95
C ALA A 786 2.85 -11.01 -16.02
N LEU A 787 1.90 -10.29 -16.62
CA LEU A 787 2.18 -9.19 -17.57
C LEU A 787 3.02 -8.08 -16.92
N ALA A 788 2.62 -7.58 -15.76
CA ALA A 788 3.38 -6.57 -15.02
C ALA A 788 4.81 -7.06 -14.68
N THR A 789 4.97 -8.35 -14.37
CA THR A 789 6.30 -8.94 -14.12
C THR A 789 7.12 -9.05 -15.42
N ILE A 790 6.51 -9.40 -16.55
CA ILE A 790 7.18 -9.43 -17.88
C ILE A 790 7.64 -8.01 -18.28
N GLN A 791 6.78 -7.00 -18.10
CA GLN A 791 7.14 -5.60 -18.35
C GLN A 791 8.32 -5.16 -17.48
N THR A 792 8.29 -5.47 -16.18
CA THR A 792 9.38 -5.16 -15.23
C THR A 792 10.68 -5.89 -15.61
N LEU A 793 10.58 -7.13 -16.09
CA LEU A 793 11.72 -7.95 -16.52
C LEU A 793 12.39 -7.42 -17.80
N LEU A 794 11.59 -7.02 -18.79
CA LEU A 794 12.07 -6.41 -20.03
C LEU A 794 12.71 -5.04 -19.76
N GLY A 795 12.05 -4.20 -18.96
CA GLY A 795 12.48 -2.82 -18.66
C GLY A 795 11.42 -1.82 -19.10
N GLY A 796 10.36 -1.69 -18.30
CA GLY A 796 9.26 -0.77 -18.51
C GLY A 796 8.76 -0.15 -17.21
N GLY A 797 7.79 0.77 -17.29
CA GLY A 797 7.02 1.28 -16.15
C GLY A 797 7.89 1.84 -14.99
N GLY A 798 8.47 3.03 -15.16
CA GLY A 798 9.25 3.69 -14.09
C GLY A 798 10.61 3.06 -13.76
N SER A 799 10.92 1.87 -14.29
CA SER A 799 12.18 1.14 -14.04
C SER A 799 13.47 1.90 -14.37
N PHE A 800 13.40 2.92 -15.23
CA PHE A 800 14.49 3.84 -15.57
C PHE A 800 14.43 5.20 -14.85
N SER A 801 13.30 5.53 -14.21
CA SER A 801 12.98 6.89 -13.72
C SER A 801 13.01 7.03 -12.19
N ALA A 802 13.04 5.92 -11.44
CA ALA A 802 13.00 5.92 -9.97
C ALA A 802 14.28 6.41 -9.25
N GLY A 803 14.81 7.59 -9.61
CA GLY A 803 15.64 8.43 -8.74
C GLY A 803 17.01 7.88 -8.33
N GLY A 804 17.80 7.33 -9.25
CA GLY A 804 19.22 7.08 -8.98
C GLY A 804 19.97 6.34 -10.10
N PRO A 805 21.26 6.67 -10.35
CA PRO A 805 22.06 6.00 -11.36
C PRO A 805 22.20 4.51 -11.04
N GLY A 806 21.94 3.66 -12.04
CA GLY A 806 22.08 2.20 -11.94
C GLY A 806 20.77 1.41 -11.81
N LYS A 807 19.63 2.06 -11.58
CA LYS A 807 18.31 1.41 -11.62
C LYS A 807 17.92 1.14 -13.08
N GLY A 808 17.36 -0.03 -13.36
CA GLY A 808 17.04 -0.48 -14.72
C GLY A 808 18.20 -1.14 -15.50
N MET A 809 19.47 -0.92 -15.12
CA MET A 809 20.66 -1.43 -15.85
C MET A 809 20.82 -2.97 -15.92
N TYR A 810 19.84 -3.72 -15.42
CA TYR A 810 19.84 -5.18 -15.40
C TYR A 810 18.65 -5.79 -16.18
N SER A 811 17.71 -4.97 -16.69
CA SER A 811 16.56 -5.45 -17.46
C SER A 811 16.99 -5.95 -18.84
N ARG A 812 16.22 -6.83 -19.48
CA ARG A 812 16.62 -7.42 -20.78
C ARG A 812 16.87 -6.38 -21.86
N LEU A 813 15.98 -5.39 -22.01
CA LEU A 813 16.14 -4.34 -23.02
C LEU A 813 17.36 -3.46 -22.75
N TYR A 814 17.77 -3.29 -21.48
CA TYR A 814 19.05 -2.64 -21.19
C TYR A 814 20.24 -3.55 -21.53
N THR A 815 20.29 -4.78 -21.00
CA THR A 815 21.48 -5.64 -21.09
C THR A 815 21.70 -6.24 -22.49
N ASN A 816 20.62 -6.53 -23.21
CA ASN A 816 20.63 -7.26 -24.48
C ASN A 816 20.48 -6.32 -25.70
N VAL A 817 19.96 -5.10 -25.49
CA VAL A 817 19.73 -4.12 -26.57
C VAL A 817 20.58 -2.87 -26.36
N LEU A 818 20.24 -1.99 -25.41
CA LEU A 818 20.90 -0.68 -25.24
C LEU A 818 22.41 -0.80 -24.99
N ASN A 819 22.84 -1.77 -24.17
CA ASN A 819 24.27 -1.99 -23.86
C ASN A 819 25.04 -2.78 -24.95
N GLN A 820 24.35 -3.32 -25.97
CA GLN A 820 24.97 -4.09 -27.06
C GLN A 820 24.99 -3.33 -28.39
N TYR A 821 23.99 -2.48 -28.63
CA TYR A 821 23.76 -1.83 -29.91
C TYR A 821 23.81 -0.31 -29.75
N GLY A 822 24.99 0.29 -29.92
CA GLY A 822 25.20 1.75 -29.90
C GLY A 822 24.51 2.54 -31.03
N TRP A 823 23.64 1.90 -31.82
CA TRP A 823 22.72 2.51 -32.78
C TRP A 823 21.27 2.57 -32.28
N VAL A 824 21.00 2.09 -31.06
CA VAL A 824 19.71 2.18 -30.36
C VAL A 824 19.83 3.23 -29.25
N GLU A 825 19.01 4.26 -29.31
CA GLU A 825 18.97 5.35 -28.32
C GLU A 825 17.98 5.04 -27.18
N SER A 826 16.84 4.42 -27.51
CA SER A 826 15.84 4.02 -26.51
C SER A 826 15.25 2.65 -26.86
N CYS A 827 14.91 1.87 -25.82
CA CYS A 827 14.21 0.59 -25.97
C CYS A 827 13.51 0.25 -24.64
N VAL A 828 12.18 0.35 -24.61
CA VAL A 828 11.38 0.28 -23.38
C VAL A 828 10.11 -0.55 -23.61
N ALA A 829 9.77 -1.43 -22.65
CA ALA A 829 8.54 -2.20 -22.69
C ALA A 829 7.34 -1.43 -22.10
N PHE A 830 6.19 -1.52 -22.74
CA PHE A 830 4.94 -0.94 -22.24
C PHE A 830 3.85 -2.02 -22.11
N ASN A 831 2.98 -1.82 -21.12
CA ASN A 831 1.75 -2.58 -20.92
C ASN A 831 0.65 -1.60 -20.56
N HIS A 832 -0.39 -1.52 -21.38
CA HIS A 832 -1.62 -0.80 -21.11
C HIS A 832 -2.72 -1.84 -20.94
N SER A 833 -3.40 -1.83 -19.80
CA SER A 833 -4.48 -2.77 -19.48
C SER A 833 -5.74 -1.99 -19.16
N TYR A 834 -6.84 -2.40 -19.80
CA TYR A 834 -8.15 -1.78 -19.72
C TYR A 834 -9.17 -2.81 -19.19
N THR A 835 -10.42 -2.41 -19.01
CA THR A 835 -11.46 -3.26 -18.41
C THR A 835 -11.68 -4.59 -19.15
N ASP A 836 -11.56 -4.59 -20.48
CA ASP A 836 -11.93 -5.67 -21.39
C ASP A 836 -10.85 -6.03 -22.44
N SER A 837 -9.76 -5.26 -22.54
CA SER A 837 -8.64 -5.52 -23.47
C SER A 837 -7.35 -4.87 -22.96
N GLY A 838 -6.27 -4.92 -23.74
CA GLY A 838 -5.01 -4.23 -23.46
C GLY A 838 -4.06 -4.21 -24.65
N LEU A 839 -2.92 -3.55 -24.48
CA LEU A 839 -1.78 -3.57 -25.41
C LEU A 839 -0.48 -3.85 -24.65
N PHE A 840 0.34 -4.76 -25.16
CA PHE A 840 1.70 -4.99 -24.66
C PHE A 840 2.67 -4.84 -25.82
N GLY A 841 3.78 -4.14 -25.62
CA GLY A 841 4.75 -3.93 -26.69
C GLY A 841 6.12 -3.42 -26.25
N ILE A 842 6.93 -3.12 -27.25
CA ILE A 842 8.21 -2.40 -27.12
C ILE A 842 8.11 -1.12 -27.95
N SER A 843 8.55 -0.01 -27.37
CA SER A 843 8.86 1.24 -28.07
C SER A 843 10.38 1.39 -28.14
N ALA A 844 10.90 1.81 -29.29
CA ALA A 844 12.33 2.02 -29.49
C ALA A 844 12.64 3.18 -30.44
N SER A 845 13.79 3.81 -30.23
CA SER A 845 14.39 4.83 -31.09
C SER A 845 15.76 4.34 -31.59
N CYS A 846 16.02 4.41 -32.89
CA CYS A 846 17.27 3.96 -33.49
C CYS A 846 17.76 4.86 -34.63
N VAL A 847 19.06 4.79 -34.96
CA VAL A 847 19.63 5.47 -36.12
C VAL A 847 18.95 4.98 -37.43
N PRO A 848 18.54 5.88 -38.37
CA PRO A 848 17.79 5.53 -39.59
C PRO A 848 18.37 4.40 -40.45
N ALA A 849 19.67 4.15 -40.39
CA ALA A 849 20.32 3.04 -41.08
C ALA A 849 19.96 1.64 -40.52
N TYR A 850 19.27 1.52 -39.38
CA TYR A 850 19.07 0.25 -38.67
C TYR A 850 17.60 -0.15 -38.43
N VAL A 851 16.63 0.51 -39.09
CA VAL A 851 15.18 0.25 -38.86
C VAL A 851 14.77 -1.24 -38.97
N PRO A 852 15.15 -2.01 -40.00
CA PRO A 852 14.82 -3.43 -40.06
C PRO A 852 15.49 -4.25 -38.93
N GLN A 853 16.74 -3.91 -38.58
CA GLN A 853 17.49 -4.55 -37.50
C GLN A 853 16.90 -4.22 -36.12
N MET A 854 16.32 -3.03 -35.94
CA MET A 854 15.60 -2.65 -34.73
C MET A 854 14.36 -3.52 -34.56
N LEU A 855 13.52 -3.64 -35.60
CA LEU A 855 12.34 -4.49 -35.56
C LEU A 855 12.69 -5.96 -35.32
N ASP A 856 13.73 -6.48 -35.99
CA ASP A 856 14.24 -7.85 -35.77
C ASP A 856 14.67 -8.05 -34.30
N THR A 857 15.39 -7.08 -33.72
CA THR A 857 15.81 -7.11 -32.32
C THR A 857 14.63 -7.07 -31.35
N MET A 858 13.60 -6.26 -31.62
CA MET A 858 12.37 -6.22 -30.82
C MET A 858 11.64 -7.57 -30.87
N CYS A 859 11.50 -8.16 -32.06
CA CYS A 859 10.90 -9.49 -32.23
C CYS A 859 11.69 -10.56 -31.47
N ARG A 860 13.03 -10.54 -31.57
CA ARG A 860 13.90 -11.46 -30.82
C ARG A 860 13.68 -11.40 -29.32
N GLU A 861 13.65 -10.20 -28.72
CA GLU A 861 13.49 -10.07 -27.26
C GLU A 861 12.11 -10.52 -26.77
N LEU A 862 11.05 -10.32 -27.57
CA LEU A 862 9.70 -10.82 -27.27
C LEU A 862 9.60 -12.35 -27.44
N HIS A 863 10.11 -12.88 -28.55
CA HIS A 863 10.18 -14.33 -28.81
C HIS A 863 11.02 -15.06 -27.74
N ALA A 864 12.10 -14.45 -27.25
CA ALA A 864 12.93 -15.02 -26.19
C ALA A 864 12.18 -15.29 -24.87
N LEU A 865 11.00 -14.66 -24.65
CA LEU A 865 10.14 -14.92 -23.50
C LEU A 865 9.28 -16.19 -23.68
N THR A 866 9.01 -16.63 -24.91
CA THR A 866 8.21 -17.83 -25.21
C THR A 866 9.05 -19.12 -25.20
N LEU A 867 10.37 -19.00 -25.38
CA LEU A 867 11.31 -20.12 -25.42
C LEU A 867 11.37 -20.92 -24.11
N GLU A 868 11.41 -22.25 -24.25
CA GLU A 868 11.57 -23.18 -23.13
C GLU A 868 13.05 -23.39 -22.76
N ASN A 869 13.91 -23.54 -23.77
CA ASN A 869 15.33 -23.83 -23.62
C ASN A 869 16.19 -22.84 -24.43
N GLY A 870 17.49 -22.77 -24.11
CA GLY A 870 18.48 -21.94 -24.81
C GLY A 870 18.97 -20.75 -23.99
N PRO A 871 20.04 -20.05 -24.43
CA PRO A 871 20.71 -19.01 -23.64
C PRO A 871 19.86 -17.76 -23.38
N TYR A 872 18.82 -17.52 -24.20
CA TYR A 872 17.94 -16.36 -24.09
C TYR A 872 16.57 -16.67 -23.44
N CYS A 873 16.27 -17.94 -23.09
CA CYS A 873 15.01 -18.27 -22.43
C CYS A 873 14.94 -17.67 -21.00
N LEU A 874 13.74 -17.57 -20.44
CA LEU A 874 13.52 -16.98 -19.10
C LEU A 874 14.30 -17.69 -18.00
N GLN A 875 15.20 -16.97 -17.33
CA GLN A 875 16.04 -17.47 -16.23
C GLN A 875 15.40 -17.22 -14.86
N ALA A 876 15.65 -18.12 -13.90
CA ALA A 876 15.08 -18.00 -12.54
C ALA A 876 15.51 -16.72 -11.81
N ILE A 877 16.75 -16.25 -12.04
CA ILE A 877 17.32 -15.09 -11.34
C ILE A 877 16.70 -13.76 -11.81
N GLU A 878 16.47 -13.58 -13.11
CA GLU A 878 15.83 -12.37 -13.66
C GLU A 878 14.34 -12.32 -13.29
N VAL A 879 13.63 -13.46 -13.30
CA VAL A 879 12.23 -13.54 -12.88
C VAL A 879 12.09 -13.22 -11.39
N LYS A 880 12.96 -13.79 -10.53
CA LYS A 880 13.00 -13.44 -9.09
C LYS A 880 13.28 -11.95 -8.88
N ARG A 881 14.22 -11.36 -9.64
CA ARG A 881 14.53 -9.93 -9.57
C ARG A 881 13.36 -9.07 -10.02
N ALA A 882 12.70 -9.40 -11.13
CA ALA A 882 11.53 -8.67 -11.63
C ALA A 882 10.35 -8.71 -10.62
N LYS A 883 10.07 -9.87 -10.03
CA LYS A 883 9.08 -10.02 -8.94
C LYS A 883 9.43 -9.16 -7.72
N ASN A 884 10.71 -9.12 -7.32
CA ASN A 884 11.17 -8.27 -6.22
C ASN A 884 11.01 -6.78 -6.54
N GLN A 885 11.39 -6.36 -7.76
CA GLN A 885 11.30 -4.98 -8.21
C GLN A 885 9.84 -4.51 -8.32
N LEU A 886 8.95 -5.33 -8.86
CA LEU A 886 7.52 -5.04 -8.94
C LEU A 886 6.89 -4.88 -7.55
N ARG A 887 7.15 -5.82 -6.62
CA ARG A 887 6.68 -5.70 -5.22
C ARG A 887 7.25 -4.47 -4.52
N SER A 888 8.54 -4.18 -4.72
CA SER A 888 9.17 -2.98 -4.16
C SER A 888 8.53 -1.70 -4.70
N SER A 889 8.19 -1.65 -5.99
CA SER A 889 7.50 -0.52 -6.62
C SER A 889 6.11 -0.31 -6.00
N LEU A 890 5.31 -1.39 -5.90
CA LEU A 890 3.99 -1.36 -5.27
C LEU A 890 4.03 -0.89 -3.81
N LEU A 891 5.01 -1.34 -3.03
CA LEU A 891 5.15 -0.96 -1.62
C LEU A 891 5.72 0.46 -1.43
N MET A 892 6.60 0.94 -2.31
CA MET A 892 7.09 2.32 -2.26
C MET A 892 6.03 3.33 -2.70
N ASN A 893 5.12 2.94 -3.60
CA ASN A 893 4.02 3.79 -4.04
C ASN A 893 3.05 4.18 -2.90
N LEU A 894 2.99 3.39 -1.81
CA LEU A 894 2.26 3.76 -0.58
C LEU A 894 2.77 5.04 0.09
N GLU A 895 4.01 5.47 -0.17
CA GLU A 895 4.49 6.75 0.35
C GLU A 895 3.76 7.95 -0.29
N SER A 896 3.03 7.73 -1.40
CA SER A 896 2.24 8.75 -2.09
C SER A 896 0.75 8.56 -1.88
N ARG A 897 0.16 9.44 -1.06
CA ARG A 897 -1.29 9.50 -0.79
C ARG A 897 -2.14 9.64 -2.07
N MET A 898 -1.61 10.26 -3.12
CA MET A 898 -2.29 10.37 -4.42
C MET A 898 -2.30 9.06 -5.20
N VAL A 899 -1.25 8.23 -5.07
CA VAL A 899 -1.20 6.92 -5.73
C VAL A 899 -2.10 5.93 -4.99
N GLU A 900 -2.12 5.94 -3.66
CA GLU A 900 -3.11 5.19 -2.86
C GLU A 900 -4.55 5.56 -3.25
N LEU A 901 -4.82 6.86 -3.40
CA LEU A 901 -6.13 7.38 -3.80
C LEU A 901 -6.54 6.92 -5.21
N GLU A 902 -5.64 7.03 -6.20
CA GLU A 902 -5.93 6.57 -7.56
C GLU A 902 -6.15 5.05 -7.60
N ASP A 903 -5.30 4.29 -6.92
CA ASP A 903 -5.39 2.83 -6.83
C ASP A 903 -6.73 2.40 -6.22
N LEU A 904 -7.12 3.00 -5.08
CA LEU A 904 -8.41 2.76 -4.43
C LEU A 904 -9.59 3.11 -5.37
N GLY A 905 -9.58 4.31 -5.95
CA GLY A 905 -10.67 4.80 -6.80
C GLY A 905 -10.85 3.96 -8.06
N ARG A 906 -9.76 3.68 -8.79
CA ARG A 906 -9.80 2.91 -10.03
C ARG A 906 -10.11 1.44 -9.81
N GLN A 907 -9.61 0.81 -8.76
CA GLN A 907 -9.99 -0.57 -8.44
C GLN A 907 -11.47 -0.69 -8.08
N VAL A 908 -12.02 0.26 -7.31
CA VAL A 908 -13.47 0.25 -7.01
C VAL A 908 -14.31 0.60 -8.23
N GLN A 909 -13.82 1.46 -9.13
CA GLN A 909 -14.45 1.74 -10.42
C GLN A 909 -14.55 0.49 -11.29
N VAL A 910 -13.45 -0.25 -11.46
CA VAL A 910 -13.30 -1.39 -12.39
C VAL A 910 -13.73 -2.74 -11.79
N HIS A 911 -13.37 -3.05 -10.54
CA HIS A 911 -13.62 -4.35 -9.90
C HIS A 911 -14.77 -4.32 -8.88
N GLY A 912 -15.28 -3.13 -8.53
CA GLY A 912 -16.25 -2.96 -7.44
C GLY A 912 -15.68 -3.21 -6.04
N LYS A 913 -14.37 -3.48 -5.91
CA LYS A 913 -13.67 -3.76 -4.66
C LYS A 913 -12.20 -3.36 -4.73
N LYS A 914 -11.58 -3.13 -3.58
CA LYS A 914 -10.12 -3.03 -3.43
C LYS A 914 -9.50 -4.42 -3.33
N ILE A 915 -8.48 -4.68 -4.14
CA ILE A 915 -7.54 -5.80 -4.05
C ILE A 915 -6.39 -5.33 -3.15
N SER A 916 -6.26 -5.90 -1.96
CA SER A 916 -5.21 -5.47 -1.02
C SER A 916 -3.80 -5.67 -1.60
N LEU A 917 -2.85 -4.79 -1.27
CA LEU A 917 -1.45 -4.95 -1.67
C LEU A 917 -0.83 -6.26 -1.20
N ARG A 918 -1.32 -6.82 -0.09
CA ARG A 918 -0.96 -8.17 0.34
C ARG A 918 -1.38 -9.23 -0.67
N GLU A 919 -2.62 -9.18 -1.15
CA GLU A 919 -3.11 -10.06 -2.22
C GLU A 919 -2.30 -9.87 -3.51
N MET A 920 -1.93 -8.63 -3.86
CA MET A 920 -1.07 -8.35 -5.02
C MET A 920 0.32 -8.97 -4.88
N CYS A 921 0.99 -8.74 -3.74
CA CYS A 921 2.29 -9.33 -3.46
C CYS A 921 2.23 -10.86 -3.46
N ASP A 922 1.21 -11.47 -2.83
CA ASP A 922 1.01 -12.92 -2.82
C ASP A 922 0.80 -13.48 -4.22
N LYS A 923 0.05 -12.78 -5.10
CA LYS A 923 -0.11 -13.17 -6.51
C LYS A 923 1.22 -13.10 -7.27
N ILE A 924 1.98 -12.02 -7.12
CA ILE A 924 3.32 -11.87 -7.73
C ILE A 924 4.26 -12.98 -7.23
N ASP A 925 4.24 -13.30 -5.93
CA ASP A 925 5.12 -14.31 -5.34
C ASP A 925 4.81 -15.74 -5.78
N ARG A 926 3.56 -16.04 -6.16
CA ARG A 926 3.19 -17.34 -6.75
C ARG A 926 3.69 -17.55 -8.18
N LEU A 927 3.93 -16.48 -8.94
CA LEU A 927 4.32 -16.57 -10.36
C LEU A 927 5.60 -17.39 -10.58
N THR A 928 5.51 -18.41 -11.42
CA THR A 928 6.66 -19.21 -11.87
C THR A 928 7.15 -18.76 -13.25
N ILE A 929 8.33 -19.24 -13.66
CA ILE A 929 8.84 -19.04 -15.03
C ILE A 929 7.84 -19.57 -16.07
N ASN A 930 7.13 -20.65 -15.76
CA ASN A 930 6.19 -21.28 -16.67
C ASN A 930 4.92 -20.42 -16.84
N ASP A 931 4.49 -19.70 -15.81
CA ASP A 931 3.36 -18.77 -15.90
C ASP A 931 3.72 -17.57 -16.78
N LEU A 932 4.89 -16.96 -16.56
CA LEU A 932 5.40 -15.88 -17.40
C LEU A 932 5.55 -16.32 -18.86
N ARG A 933 6.12 -17.51 -19.11
CA ARG A 933 6.24 -18.06 -20.48
C ARG A 933 4.88 -18.32 -21.11
N ARG A 934 3.93 -18.90 -20.38
CA ARG A 934 2.56 -19.17 -20.85
C ARG A 934 1.86 -17.86 -21.25
N VAL A 935 1.96 -16.83 -20.41
CA VAL A 935 1.37 -15.52 -20.68
C VAL A 935 2.07 -14.81 -21.84
N ALA A 936 3.40 -14.92 -21.94
CA ALA A 936 4.15 -14.43 -23.10
C ALA A 936 3.72 -15.11 -24.41
N LYS A 937 3.51 -16.44 -24.42
CA LYS A 937 2.94 -17.15 -25.57
C LYS A 937 1.54 -16.64 -25.90
N ILE A 938 0.66 -16.53 -24.90
CA ILE A 938 -0.72 -16.05 -25.08
C ILE A 938 -0.76 -14.66 -25.74
N VAL A 939 0.07 -13.72 -25.30
CA VAL A 939 0.13 -12.36 -25.84
C VAL A 939 0.88 -12.31 -27.18
N PHE A 940 2.13 -12.75 -27.22
CA PHE A 940 3.01 -12.50 -28.37
C PHE A 940 2.81 -13.46 -29.54
N GLU A 941 2.21 -14.64 -29.35
CA GLU A 941 1.75 -15.50 -30.46
C GLU A 941 0.30 -15.12 -30.87
N GLY A 942 -0.24 -14.02 -30.34
CA GLY A 942 -1.57 -13.49 -30.67
C GLY A 942 -2.74 -14.35 -30.19
N MET A 943 -2.58 -15.23 -29.20
CA MET A 943 -3.61 -16.17 -28.74
C MET A 943 -4.55 -15.61 -27.66
N VAL A 944 -4.53 -14.29 -27.40
CA VAL A 944 -5.45 -13.61 -26.48
C VAL A 944 -6.93 -13.85 -26.86
N LYS A 945 -7.77 -13.93 -25.83
CA LYS A 945 -9.23 -14.15 -25.93
C LYS A 945 -9.98 -13.16 -25.05
N ASN A 946 -10.13 -11.95 -25.56
CA ASN A 946 -10.89 -10.87 -24.94
C ASN A 946 -12.36 -10.87 -25.42
N PRO A 947 -13.30 -10.22 -24.70
CA PRO A 947 -14.72 -10.17 -25.07
C PRO A 947 -14.99 -9.59 -26.47
N GLY A 948 -14.12 -8.71 -26.98
CA GLY A 948 -14.23 -8.14 -28.31
C GLY A 948 -13.67 -9.01 -29.44
N PHE A 949 -13.23 -10.25 -29.18
CA PHE A 949 -12.72 -11.20 -30.17
C PHE A 949 -11.61 -10.63 -31.09
N GLY A 950 -10.52 -10.17 -30.50
CA GLY A 950 -9.41 -9.59 -31.25
C GLY A 950 -8.74 -10.55 -32.25
N SER A 951 -8.15 -9.94 -33.30
CA SER A 951 -7.52 -10.67 -34.41
C SER A 951 -6.25 -11.43 -34.02
N GLY A 952 -5.54 -10.95 -32.98
CA GLY A 952 -4.20 -11.42 -32.61
C GLY A 952 -3.08 -10.97 -33.56
N ALA A 953 -3.36 -10.13 -34.56
CA ALA A 953 -2.35 -9.63 -35.51
C ALA A 953 -1.42 -8.59 -34.84
N PRO A 954 -0.15 -8.43 -35.28
CA PRO A 954 0.72 -7.39 -34.74
C PRO A 954 0.21 -5.98 -35.07
N THR A 955 0.50 -5.03 -34.19
CA THR A 955 0.38 -3.58 -34.47
C THR A 955 1.78 -2.97 -34.56
N VAL A 956 2.05 -2.22 -35.63
CA VAL A 956 3.29 -1.44 -35.78
C VAL A 956 2.98 0.02 -36.10
N VAL A 957 3.64 0.93 -35.39
CA VAL A 957 3.67 2.35 -35.77
C VAL A 957 5.12 2.78 -35.97
N LEU A 958 5.38 3.44 -37.10
CA LEU A 958 6.72 3.81 -37.55
C LEU A 958 6.76 5.30 -37.92
N GLN A 959 7.84 5.98 -37.54
CA GLN A 959 8.18 7.31 -38.04
C GLN A 959 9.67 7.37 -38.36
N GLU A 960 10.02 7.30 -39.64
CA GLU A 960 11.40 7.31 -40.10
C GLU A 960 11.98 8.73 -40.14
N CYS A 961 13.26 8.91 -39.77
CA CYS A 961 13.98 10.16 -40.05
C CYS A 961 14.76 10.03 -41.38
N ALA A 962 14.80 11.12 -42.16
CA ALA A 962 15.61 11.17 -43.37
C ALA A 962 17.11 11.19 -43.04
N ASP A 963 17.90 10.51 -43.86
CA ASP A 963 19.36 10.36 -43.74
C ASP A 963 20.06 11.12 -44.88
N GLU A 964 21.11 11.89 -44.56
CA GLU A 964 21.73 12.80 -45.54
C GLU A 964 22.46 12.02 -46.65
N GLY A 965 21.91 12.07 -47.86
CA GLY A 965 22.49 11.46 -49.05
C GLY A 965 22.04 10.02 -49.35
N SER A 966 21.07 9.47 -48.61
CA SER A 966 20.61 8.08 -48.74
C SER A 966 19.15 7.99 -49.21
N THR A 967 18.92 7.49 -50.44
CA THR A 967 17.58 7.12 -50.92
C THR A 967 17.23 5.69 -50.54
N ARG A 968 16.84 5.49 -49.27
CA ARG A 968 16.35 4.19 -48.79
C ARG A 968 15.06 3.75 -49.49
N LYS A 969 14.89 2.42 -49.60
CA LYS A 969 13.59 1.82 -49.93
C LYS A 969 12.72 1.89 -48.67
N GLU A 970 11.50 2.38 -48.84
CA GLU A 970 10.42 2.40 -47.85
C GLU A 970 10.24 1.03 -47.17
N PHE A 971 10.15 1.01 -45.82
CA PHE A 971 9.97 -0.23 -45.07
C PHE A 971 8.49 -0.64 -45.06
N LYS A 972 8.09 -1.38 -46.10
CA LYS A 972 6.70 -1.72 -46.37
C LYS A 972 6.09 -2.69 -45.36
N TRP A 973 4.78 -2.58 -45.18
CA TRP A 973 4.01 -3.39 -44.23
C TRP A 973 4.13 -4.89 -44.48
N GLU A 974 4.14 -5.34 -45.75
CA GLU A 974 4.24 -6.77 -46.07
C GLU A 974 5.58 -7.34 -45.55
N THR A 975 6.68 -6.59 -45.74
CA THR A 975 8.02 -6.98 -45.24
C THR A 975 8.11 -6.92 -43.71
N ILE A 976 7.39 -5.98 -43.08
CA ILE A 976 7.27 -5.89 -41.62
C ILE A 976 6.51 -7.11 -41.06
N GLN A 977 5.38 -7.49 -41.69
CA GLN A 977 4.60 -8.67 -41.30
C GLN A 977 5.40 -9.96 -41.48
N ASP A 978 6.06 -10.14 -42.63
CA ASP A 978 6.90 -11.31 -42.91
C ASP A 978 8.03 -11.46 -41.87
N LEU A 979 8.67 -10.34 -41.48
CA LEU A 979 9.70 -10.34 -40.46
C LEU A 979 9.14 -10.75 -39.08
N ILE A 980 8.03 -10.15 -38.64
CA ILE A 980 7.39 -10.48 -37.35
C ILE A 980 6.93 -11.95 -37.33
N ALA A 981 6.32 -12.42 -38.42
CA ALA A 981 5.86 -13.80 -38.58
C ALA A 981 7.02 -14.80 -38.60
N SER A 982 8.20 -14.44 -39.11
CA SER A 982 9.39 -15.30 -39.09
C SER A 982 9.89 -15.61 -37.66
N TRP A 983 9.57 -14.75 -36.70
CA TRP A 983 9.79 -14.97 -35.26
C TRP A 983 8.63 -15.71 -34.57
N ASN A 984 7.65 -16.22 -35.32
CA ASN A 984 6.40 -16.83 -34.80
C ASN A 984 5.62 -15.88 -33.86
N LEU A 985 5.60 -14.58 -34.18
CA LEU A 985 4.87 -13.58 -33.39
C LEU A 985 3.60 -13.10 -34.11
N GLY A 986 2.53 -12.95 -33.33
CA GLY A 986 1.19 -12.63 -33.78
C GLY A 986 0.53 -13.74 -34.60
N ARG A 987 -0.78 -13.60 -34.85
CA ARG A 987 -1.44 -14.37 -35.89
C ARG A 987 -1.22 -13.68 -37.24
N THR A 988 -0.79 -14.43 -38.24
CA THR A 988 -0.91 -14.00 -39.64
C THR A 988 -2.39 -13.87 -39.99
N SER A 989 -2.76 -12.73 -40.59
CA SER A 989 -4.07 -12.54 -41.18
C SER A 989 -4.26 -13.50 -42.35
N ILE A 990 -5.27 -14.38 -42.25
CA ILE A 990 -5.76 -15.24 -43.34
C ILE A 990 -6.54 -14.38 -44.35
#